data_AF-A0A9P9QRJ2-F1
#
_entry.id   AF-A0A9P9QRJ2-F1
#
_cell.length_a   1.000
_cell.length_b   1.000
_cell.length_c   1.000
_cell.angle_alpha   90.00
_cell.angle_beta   90.00
_cell.angle_gamma   90.00
#
_symmetry.space_group_name_H-M   'P 1'
#
loop_
_entity.id
_entity.type
_entity.pdbx_description
1 polymer ?
#
loop_
_entity_poly.entity_id
_entity_poly.type
_entity_poly.pdbx_seq_one_letter_code
_entity_poly.pdbx_strand_id
1 'polypeptide(L)'
;MNGTHVKSTNGSVDEDRPLKVLVAGGGIGGLSAAIFLRHAGHTVEIFESSGFSSETGAAIHIPSNVNGLLRRMGLIPENHGANQCEWVSEYRPNGEQVFLKDVRMLSKGFPYPWQLIHRVDLHNALKVIATSSEGKGTPAILHLRSRVAKVDVASTTLTLEDGTSHSGDLIIGADGVHSKIRGALIKGLAPPEPSGSSAFRFLIPIETIRSDPKTAHFAERTGELRLLYGEDRRIVVYPCKQNTQLNFVALHPDEESEASAEEWDQSASKELMLHCYRSYPEDVKALLAKAAPEGINLWKLLDHDELGRENWVHGNIALLGDAAHAFLPHQGQGGAQAIEDAAAFGALFPFGTRPEDIPKRLELYVQARYDRATLVQDVTRQSAFKTSRGKHGGKVMDPMQFTELNFNHDAFDNAHGILLREMRKAASYQRMPLSFGPTPSPRQDLNGRARTMGKHSYQTSFMTFKTLKSYLNTLLPSNEFVISTQGGWATATFSVSKLGNLDWLGGRGYSFFGLYIHDVTHTKAKATDENVDGKETKGDFLPVLFENMADPIITGREEIHFPKVFATLDEQTSASSYKLSAGWEGQEFCQLSLDGLAESADGQSVLQTPVLTCTSSLSNDEKGTVETLSCFSSPALPSQEGEKRWKAETASIKFTDLEGKELERAFPTLANIVKGLRGIKVVEVLNAGIQASD
;
A
#
# COMPACT_ATOMS: atom_id res chain seq x y z
N MET A 1 -1.41 -29.27 -7.18
CA MET A 1 -1.71 -28.27 -6.13
C MET A 1 -3.20 -28.28 -5.93
N ASN A 2 -3.65 -28.65 -4.73
CA ASN A 2 -5.05 -28.91 -4.42
C ASN A 2 -5.88 -27.64 -4.59
N GLY A 3 -6.93 -27.70 -5.42
CA GLY A 3 -7.93 -26.66 -5.54
C GLY A 3 -8.58 -26.43 -4.18
N THR A 4 -8.26 -25.30 -3.58
CA THR A 4 -8.92 -24.81 -2.38
C THR A 4 -10.35 -24.47 -2.74
N HIS A 5 -11.27 -25.37 -2.36
CA HIS A 5 -12.67 -25.06 -2.20
C HIS A 5 -12.79 -23.88 -1.23
N VAL A 6 -12.99 -22.67 -1.76
CA VAL A 6 -13.46 -21.55 -0.96
C VAL A 6 -14.91 -21.86 -0.62
N LYS A 7 -15.16 -22.24 0.64
CA LYS A 7 -16.51 -22.30 1.19
C LYS A 7 -17.12 -20.91 1.01
N SER A 8 -18.22 -20.85 0.26
CA SER A 8 -19.12 -19.70 0.20
C SER A 8 -19.69 -19.46 1.59
N THR A 9 -19.02 -18.67 2.40
CA THR A 9 -19.62 -18.06 3.59
C THR A 9 -20.46 -16.89 3.11
N ASN A 10 -21.77 -16.97 3.33
CA ASN A 10 -22.72 -15.85 3.26
C ASN A 10 -22.39 -14.79 4.35
N GLY A 11 -21.20 -14.21 4.29
CA GLY A 11 -20.87 -13.00 5.03
C GLY A 11 -21.37 -11.82 4.22
N SER A 12 -22.10 -10.91 4.86
CA SER A 12 -22.35 -9.57 4.34
C SER A 12 -21.05 -9.03 3.74
N VAL A 13 -21.13 -8.48 2.53
CA VAL A 13 -20.01 -7.74 1.93
C VAL A 13 -19.71 -6.60 2.90
N ASP A 14 -18.70 -6.78 3.75
CA ASP A 14 -18.30 -5.76 4.72
C ASP A 14 -17.78 -4.59 3.88
N GLU A 15 -18.57 -3.52 3.80
CA GLU A 15 -18.24 -2.35 3.01
C GLU A 15 -16.90 -1.80 3.50
N ASP A 16 -16.04 -1.41 2.55
CA ASP A 16 -14.76 -0.80 2.89
C ASP A 16 -15.02 0.44 3.75
N ARG A 17 -14.69 0.35 5.04
CA ARG A 17 -14.85 1.44 6.01
C ARG A 17 -13.49 2.05 6.39
N PRO A 18 -13.46 3.33 6.79
CA PRO A 18 -12.32 3.90 7.48
C PRO A 18 -11.98 3.09 8.75
N LEU A 19 -10.69 2.83 8.98
CA LEU A 19 -10.21 2.42 10.29
C LEU A 19 -10.29 3.59 11.27
N LYS A 20 -10.52 3.28 12.54
CA LYS A 20 -10.40 4.22 13.66
C LYS A 20 -9.02 4.07 14.28
N VAL A 21 -8.15 5.05 14.06
CA VAL A 21 -6.78 5.05 14.57
C VAL A 21 -6.64 6.00 15.76
N LEU A 22 -6.10 5.52 16.86
CA LEU A 22 -5.77 6.34 18.03
C LEU A 22 -4.26 6.59 18.06
N VAL A 23 -3.85 7.84 18.18
CA VAL A 23 -2.45 8.26 18.24
C VAL A 23 -2.18 8.85 19.62
N ALA A 24 -1.29 8.24 20.39
CA ALA A 24 -0.87 8.77 21.69
C ALA A 24 0.40 9.62 21.51
N GLY A 25 0.26 10.93 21.67
CA GLY A 25 1.34 11.91 21.49
C GLY A 25 1.07 12.83 20.29
N GLY A 26 0.98 14.13 20.55
CA GLY A 26 0.81 15.19 19.56
C GLY A 26 2.11 15.84 19.10
N GLY A 27 3.24 15.09 19.14
CA GLY A 27 4.53 15.55 18.63
C GLY A 27 4.62 15.47 17.10
N ILE A 28 5.81 15.76 16.55
CA ILE A 28 6.06 15.73 15.09
C ILE A 28 5.63 14.38 14.50
N GLY A 29 6.09 13.26 15.08
CA GLY A 29 5.76 11.92 14.60
C GLY A 29 4.27 11.60 14.64
N GLY A 30 3.59 11.89 15.75
CA GLY A 30 2.16 11.64 15.92
C GLY A 30 1.28 12.48 15.00
N LEU A 31 1.59 13.78 14.85
CA LEU A 31 0.90 14.65 13.90
C LEU A 31 1.13 14.20 12.45
N SER A 32 2.36 13.82 12.10
CA SER A 32 2.68 13.25 10.79
C SER A 32 1.92 11.95 10.52
N ALA A 33 1.81 11.05 11.50
CA ALA A 33 1.06 9.81 11.37
C ALA A 33 -0.43 10.09 11.12
N ALA A 34 -0.99 11.05 11.86
CA ALA A 34 -2.37 11.47 11.68
C ALA A 34 -2.63 12.02 10.27
N ILE A 35 -1.72 12.84 9.72
CA ILE A 35 -1.84 13.38 8.35
C ILE A 35 -1.83 12.25 7.33
N PHE A 36 -0.85 11.35 7.40
CA PHE A 36 -0.73 10.26 6.43
C PHE A 36 -1.92 9.29 6.47
N LEU A 37 -2.40 8.95 7.66
CA LEU A 37 -3.53 8.04 7.83
C LEU A 37 -4.87 8.68 7.45
N ARG A 38 -5.08 9.98 7.74
CA ARG A 38 -6.28 10.66 7.23
C ARG A 38 -6.25 10.76 5.70
N HIS A 39 -5.08 11.02 5.11
CA HIS A 39 -4.93 11.04 3.65
C HIS A 39 -5.18 9.67 3.01
N ALA A 40 -4.91 8.60 3.74
CA ALA A 40 -5.26 7.23 3.35
C ALA A 40 -6.75 6.88 3.54
N GLY A 41 -7.56 7.81 4.07
CA GLY A 41 -9.01 7.66 4.21
C GLY A 41 -9.47 7.14 5.58
N HIS A 42 -8.63 7.21 6.61
CA HIS A 42 -8.95 6.76 7.96
C HIS A 42 -9.39 7.88 8.89
N THR A 43 -10.07 7.52 9.98
CA THR A 43 -10.44 8.44 11.06
C THR A 43 -9.37 8.40 12.14
N VAL A 44 -8.88 9.56 12.58
CA VAL A 44 -7.75 9.64 13.52
C VAL A 44 -8.10 10.51 14.72
N GLU A 45 -7.82 10.00 15.91
CA GLU A 45 -7.87 10.76 17.17
C GLU A 45 -6.47 10.83 17.79
N ILE A 46 -6.02 12.03 18.15
CA ILE A 46 -4.70 12.29 18.75
C ILE A 46 -4.90 12.67 20.21
N PHE A 47 -4.17 12.02 21.12
CA PHE A 47 -4.21 12.26 22.56
C PHE A 47 -2.88 12.85 23.02
N GLU A 48 -2.89 14.13 23.38
CA GLU A 48 -1.70 14.88 23.79
C GLU A 48 -1.81 15.33 25.24
N SER A 49 -0.77 15.06 26.03
CA SER A 49 -0.75 15.35 27.47
C SER A 49 -0.66 16.85 27.80
N SER A 50 -0.07 17.65 26.93
CA SER A 50 0.12 19.09 27.14
C SER A 50 -1.06 19.91 26.60
N GLY A 51 -1.11 21.18 27.02
CA GLY A 51 -2.04 22.18 26.48
C GLY A 51 -1.43 23.02 25.35
N PHE A 52 -0.22 22.71 24.87
CA PHE A 52 0.56 23.51 23.91
C PHE A 52 0.77 25.00 24.29
N SER A 53 0.71 25.34 25.59
CA SER A 53 0.74 26.73 26.07
C SER A 53 2.14 27.38 26.09
N SER A 54 3.22 26.62 25.95
CA SER A 54 4.59 27.12 26.14
C SER A 54 5.61 26.30 25.36
N GLU A 55 5.43 26.16 24.04
CA GLU A 55 6.44 25.48 23.23
C GLU A 55 7.58 26.45 22.89
N THR A 56 8.60 26.53 23.76
CA THR A 56 9.89 27.15 23.44
C THR A 56 10.73 26.14 22.67
N GLY A 57 10.68 26.22 21.34
CA GLY A 57 11.33 25.23 20.49
C GLY A 57 12.71 25.68 20.01
N ALA A 58 13.67 24.78 20.13
CA ALA A 58 14.86 24.82 19.32
C ALA A 58 14.52 24.58 17.83
N ALA A 59 15.50 24.63 16.95
CA ALA A 59 15.33 24.29 15.54
C ALA A 59 15.60 22.79 15.28
N ILE A 60 15.24 22.32 14.08
CA ILE A 60 15.47 20.96 13.59
C ILE A 60 15.85 20.96 12.11
N HIS A 61 16.47 19.86 11.67
CA HIS A 61 16.86 19.64 10.28
C HIS A 61 15.72 19.01 9.48
N ILE A 62 15.57 19.42 8.22
CA ILE A 62 14.72 18.78 7.23
C ILE A 62 15.64 18.26 6.10
N PRO A 63 16.17 17.04 6.23
CA PRO A 63 16.96 16.40 5.18
C PRO A 63 16.08 16.04 3.97
N SER A 64 16.69 15.73 2.81
CA SER A 64 15.95 15.51 1.53
C SER A 64 14.87 14.44 1.63
N ASN A 65 15.16 13.31 2.28
CA ASN A 65 14.22 12.20 2.51
C ASN A 65 12.93 12.65 3.18
N VAL A 66 13.02 13.55 4.16
CA VAL A 66 11.86 14.03 4.91
C VAL A 66 11.23 15.26 4.27
N ASN A 67 12.01 16.09 3.57
CA ASN A 67 11.46 17.18 2.78
C ASN A 67 10.44 16.64 1.76
N GLY A 68 10.78 15.54 1.07
CA GLY A 68 9.86 14.87 0.17
C GLY A 68 8.56 14.40 0.84
N LEU A 69 8.67 13.83 2.04
CA LEU A 69 7.51 13.37 2.81
C LEU A 69 6.63 14.52 3.32
N LEU A 70 7.23 15.63 3.77
CA LEU A 70 6.49 16.84 4.14
C LEU A 70 5.72 17.40 2.94
N ARG A 71 6.34 17.46 1.76
CA ARG A 71 5.66 17.89 0.53
C ARG A 71 4.54 16.95 0.12
N ARG A 72 4.71 15.63 0.33
CA ARG A 72 3.66 14.62 0.12
C ARG A 72 2.44 14.85 1.03
N MET A 73 2.64 15.35 2.25
CA MET A 73 1.57 15.80 3.15
C MET A 73 0.92 17.13 2.72
N GLY A 74 1.45 17.81 1.71
CA GLY A 74 1.04 19.16 1.34
C GLY A 74 1.74 20.28 2.14
N LEU A 75 2.76 19.96 2.94
CA LEU A 75 3.57 20.95 3.67
C LEU A 75 4.80 21.33 2.84
N ILE A 76 4.88 22.60 2.45
CA ILE A 76 6.04 23.17 1.77
C ILE A 76 6.85 23.95 2.84
N PRO A 77 8.01 23.44 3.31
CA PRO A 77 8.67 24.00 4.49
C PRO A 77 9.06 25.48 4.37
N GLU A 78 9.37 25.95 3.16
CA GLU A 78 9.71 27.35 2.88
C GLU A 78 8.60 28.31 3.31
N ASN A 79 7.34 27.91 3.11
CA ASN A 79 6.16 28.72 3.47
C ASN A 79 5.99 28.86 4.99
N HIS A 80 6.74 28.08 5.77
CA HIS A 80 6.72 28.05 7.23
C HIS A 80 8.07 28.47 7.82
N GLY A 81 8.87 29.25 7.07
CA GLY A 81 10.08 29.87 7.57
C GLY A 81 11.30 28.96 7.63
N ALA A 82 11.28 27.83 6.91
CA ALA A 82 12.47 27.01 6.70
C ALA A 82 13.51 27.76 5.86
N ASN A 83 14.78 27.63 6.25
CA ASN A 83 15.92 28.14 5.51
C ASN A 83 16.56 27.01 4.72
N GLN A 84 17.04 27.29 3.51
CA GLN A 84 17.93 26.36 2.83
C GLN A 84 19.25 26.27 3.61
N CYS A 85 19.75 25.05 3.82
CA CYS A 85 21.11 24.82 4.28
C CYS A 85 22.03 25.07 3.07
N GLU A 86 22.82 26.14 3.12
CA GLU A 86 23.70 26.54 2.02
C GLU A 86 25.15 26.13 2.28
N TRP A 87 25.58 26.21 3.54
CA TRP A 87 26.95 25.96 3.94
C TRP A 87 27.00 24.99 5.12
N VAL A 88 27.99 24.10 5.12
CA VAL A 88 28.38 23.36 6.31
C VAL A 88 29.83 23.70 6.64
N SER A 89 30.07 24.04 7.90
CA SER A 89 31.41 24.35 8.39
C SER A 89 31.71 23.63 9.69
N GLU A 90 32.97 23.27 9.86
CA GLU A 90 33.50 22.64 11.06
C GLU A 90 34.69 23.43 11.58
N TYR A 91 34.71 23.65 12.89
CA TYR A 91 35.77 24.36 13.59
C TYR A 91 36.23 23.56 14.81
N ARG A 92 37.54 23.63 15.09
CA ARG A 92 38.14 23.18 16.36
C ARG A 92 37.88 24.19 17.49
N PRO A 93 38.13 23.83 18.77
CA PRO A 93 37.92 24.75 19.89
C PRO A 93 38.85 25.94 19.89
N ASN A 94 39.98 25.88 19.19
CA ASN A 94 40.92 27.00 19.06
C ASN A 94 40.50 28.01 17.96
N GLY A 95 39.37 27.80 17.28
CA GLY A 95 38.87 28.63 16.19
C GLY A 95 39.39 28.25 14.79
N GLU A 96 40.21 27.22 14.67
CA GLU A 96 40.70 26.72 13.38
C GLU A 96 39.54 26.11 12.57
N GLN A 97 39.30 26.61 11.35
CA GLN A 97 38.31 26.05 10.42
C GLN A 97 38.86 24.75 9.79
N VAL A 98 38.26 23.61 10.15
CA VAL A 98 38.62 22.29 9.62
C VAL A 98 38.14 22.14 8.18
N PHE A 99 36.88 22.52 7.91
CA PHE A 99 36.36 22.58 6.55
C PHE A 99 35.22 23.58 6.43
N LEU A 100 34.98 24.01 5.18
CA LEU A 100 33.82 24.77 4.76
C LEU A 100 33.38 24.23 3.40
N LYS A 101 32.10 23.86 3.28
CA LYS A 101 31.54 23.28 2.07
C LYS A 101 30.23 23.94 1.68
N ASP A 102 30.13 24.33 0.41
CA ASP A 102 28.85 24.69 -0.21
C ASP A 102 28.05 23.41 -0.47
N VAL A 103 26.89 23.29 0.18
CA VAL A 103 26.01 22.12 0.08
C VAL A 103 24.77 22.39 -0.76
N ARG A 104 24.64 23.56 -1.39
CA ARG A 104 23.52 23.84 -2.32
C ARG A 104 23.49 22.86 -3.49
N MET A 105 24.68 22.43 -3.92
CA MET A 105 24.85 21.47 -5.02
C MET A 105 24.34 20.06 -4.71
N LEU A 106 24.04 19.74 -3.45
CA LEU A 106 23.40 18.48 -3.09
C LEU A 106 22.03 18.32 -3.76
N SER A 107 21.36 19.42 -4.11
CA SER A 107 20.09 19.39 -4.86
C SER A 107 20.22 18.85 -6.29
N LYS A 108 21.45 18.65 -6.81
CA LYS A 108 21.67 17.98 -8.10
C LYS A 108 21.59 16.45 -7.97
N GLY A 109 21.97 15.91 -6.81
CA GLY A 109 21.97 14.48 -6.54
C GLY A 109 20.72 14.01 -5.80
N PHE A 110 20.08 14.90 -5.04
CA PHE A 110 18.91 14.60 -4.22
C PHE A 110 17.70 15.44 -4.64
N PRO A 111 16.49 14.86 -4.63
CA PRO A 111 15.30 15.49 -5.23
C PRO A 111 14.81 16.73 -4.47
N TYR A 112 15.16 16.87 -3.19
CA TYR A 112 14.67 17.96 -2.35
C TYR A 112 15.81 18.68 -1.61
N PRO A 113 15.68 20.00 -1.37
CA PRO A 113 16.73 20.75 -0.69
C PRO A 113 16.84 20.32 0.79
N TRP A 114 18.06 20.36 1.32
CA TRP A 114 18.27 20.27 2.77
C TRP A 114 17.90 21.60 3.41
N GLN A 115 17.01 21.57 4.39
CA GLN A 115 16.50 22.76 5.06
C GLN A 115 16.64 22.70 6.58
N LEU A 116 16.49 23.87 7.19
CA LEU A 116 16.61 24.12 8.61
C LEU A 116 15.36 24.90 9.04
N ILE A 117 14.59 24.37 9.99
CA ILE A 117 13.31 24.98 10.39
C ILE A 117 13.23 25.15 11.91
N HIS A 118 12.52 26.17 12.35
CA HIS A 118 12.15 26.31 13.76
C HIS A 118 11.14 25.20 14.11
N ARG A 119 11.39 24.43 15.18
CA ARG A 119 10.60 23.23 15.49
C ARG A 119 9.12 23.56 15.73
N VAL A 120 8.83 24.69 16.39
CA VAL A 120 7.46 25.13 16.67
C VAL A 120 6.72 25.49 15.38
N ASP A 121 7.42 26.07 14.40
CA ASP A 121 6.81 26.45 13.13
C ASP A 121 6.45 25.20 12.32
N LEU A 122 7.33 24.20 12.31
CA LEU A 122 7.02 22.88 11.72
C LEU A 122 5.86 22.21 12.44
N HIS A 123 5.91 22.16 13.78
CA HIS A 123 4.87 21.53 14.60
C HIS A 123 3.50 22.17 14.36
N ASN A 124 3.42 23.50 14.38
CA ASN A 124 2.19 24.22 14.12
C ASN A 124 1.67 23.97 12.70
N ALA A 125 2.55 23.95 11.69
CA ALA A 125 2.17 23.63 10.33
C ALA A 125 1.58 22.21 10.22
N LEU A 126 2.25 21.22 10.82
CA LEU A 126 1.74 19.84 10.88
C LEU A 126 0.40 19.76 11.61
N LYS A 127 0.27 20.44 12.76
CA LYS A 127 -0.98 20.49 13.53
C LYS A 127 -2.13 21.05 12.71
N VAL A 128 -1.90 22.17 12.01
CA VAL A 128 -2.90 22.76 11.12
C VAL A 128 -3.32 21.78 10.02
N ILE A 129 -2.35 21.14 9.34
CA ILE A 129 -2.67 20.17 8.29
C ILE A 129 -3.41 18.94 8.85
N ALA A 130 -3.05 18.46 10.05
CA ALA A 130 -3.70 17.32 10.67
C ALA A 130 -5.18 17.60 10.99
N THR A 131 -5.50 18.79 11.51
CA THR A 131 -6.82 19.12 12.07
C THR A 131 -7.70 19.99 11.16
N SER A 132 -7.17 20.48 10.04
CA SER A 132 -7.93 21.32 9.10
C SER A 132 -9.03 20.53 8.38
N SER A 133 -10.20 21.15 8.23
CA SER A 133 -11.30 20.71 7.35
C SER A 133 -10.89 20.71 5.88
N GLU A 134 -9.95 21.57 5.51
CA GLU A 134 -9.36 21.62 4.17
C GLU A 134 -8.30 20.53 4.00
N GLY A 135 -8.26 19.91 2.81
CA GLY A 135 -7.30 18.88 2.45
C GLY A 135 -7.91 17.48 2.28
N LYS A 136 -7.06 16.45 2.20
CA LYS A 136 -7.48 15.07 1.92
C LYS A 136 -7.91 14.35 3.21
N GLY A 137 -9.08 13.71 3.16
CA GLY A 137 -9.62 12.85 4.22
C GLY A 137 -10.24 13.61 5.39
N THR A 138 -10.79 12.87 6.36
CA THR A 138 -11.45 13.45 7.54
C THR A 138 -10.42 14.14 8.47
N PRO A 139 -10.70 15.34 9.01
CA PRO A 139 -9.80 16.00 9.95
C PRO A 139 -9.52 15.14 11.19
N ALA A 140 -8.27 15.12 11.64
CA ALA A 140 -7.93 14.45 12.89
C ALA A 140 -8.51 15.21 14.08
N ILE A 141 -9.03 14.48 15.06
CA ILE A 141 -9.54 15.05 16.31
C ILE A 141 -8.38 15.13 17.29
N LEU A 142 -8.04 16.33 17.77
CA LEU A 142 -6.95 16.55 18.71
C LEU A 142 -7.49 16.79 20.13
N HIS A 143 -7.22 15.85 21.02
CA HIS A 143 -7.54 15.92 22.45
C HIS A 143 -6.30 16.39 23.21
N LEU A 144 -6.36 17.62 23.74
CA LEU A 144 -5.31 18.22 24.57
C LEU A 144 -5.55 17.93 26.05
N ARG A 145 -4.47 17.96 26.85
CA ARG A 145 -4.49 17.59 28.28
C ARG A 145 -5.01 16.16 28.51
N SER A 146 -4.81 15.29 27.53
CA SER A 146 -5.27 13.91 27.52
C SER A 146 -4.07 12.98 27.66
N ARG A 147 -3.52 12.88 28.88
CA ARG A 147 -2.40 11.97 29.13
C ARG A 147 -2.89 10.53 29.12
N VAL A 148 -2.30 9.70 28.27
CA VAL A 148 -2.51 8.26 28.26
C VAL A 148 -1.80 7.62 29.47
N ALA A 149 -2.57 6.90 30.29
CA ALA A 149 -2.09 6.21 31.48
C ALA A 149 -1.83 4.72 31.22
N LYS A 150 -2.71 4.08 30.44
CA LYS A 150 -2.67 2.63 30.17
C LYS A 150 -3.16 2.31 28.77
N VAL A 151 -2.69 1.18 28.24
CA VAL A 151 -3.22 0.56 27.03
C VAL A 151 -3.58 -0.90 27.28
N ASP A 152 -4.65 -1.37 26.67
CA ASP A 152 -5.05 -2.77 26.61
C ASP A 152 -4.90 -3.29 25.17
N VAL A 153 -4.04 -4.30 25.02
CA VAL A 153 -3.71 -4.93 23.73
C VAL A 153 -4.88 -5.74 23.19
N ALA A 154 -5.65 -6.41 24.04
CA ALA A 154 -6.71 -7.32 23.60
C ALA A 154 -7.92 -6.57 23.06
N SER A 155 -8.24 -5.43 23.66
CA SER A 155 -9.37 -4.58 23.28
C SER A 155 -8.98 -3.36 22.45
N THR A 156 -7.69 -3.19 22.11
CA THR A 156 -7.13 -2.04 21.38
C THR A 156 -7.67 -0.72 21.94
N THR A 157 -7.51 -0.55 23.25
CA THR A 157 -8.09 0.56 24.02
C THR A 157 -7.03 1.31 24.80
N LEU A 158 -7.06 2.64 24.74
CA LEU A 158 -6.28 3.51 25.62
C LEU A 158 -7.17 4.03 26.76
N THR A 159 -6.56 4.20 27.94
CA THR A 159 -7.18 4.82 29.11
C THR A 159 -6.38 6.04 29.51
N LEU A 160 -7.06 7.18 29.69
CA LEU A 160 -6.48 8.45 30.11
C LEU A 160 -6.33 8.51 31.63
N GLU A 161 -5.55 9.47 32.14
CA GLU A 161 -5.36 9.68 33.58
C GLU A 161 -6.65 10.04 34.34
N ASP A 162 -7.63 10.63 33.65
CA ASP A 162 -8.96 10.94 34.23
C ASP A 162 -9.89 9.72 34.31
N GLY A 163 -9.43 8.55 33.83
CA GLY A 163 -10.17 7.29 33.81
C GLY A 163 -11.02 7.07 32.56
N THR A 164 -11.14 8.06 31.67
CA THR A 164 -11.85 7.90 30.39
C THR A 164 -11.09 6.94 29.47
N SER A 165 -11.82 6.20 28.63
CA SER A 165 -11.23 5.18 27.75
C SER A 165 -11.73 5.33 26.31
N HIS A 166 -10.83 5.08 25.36
CA HIS A 166 -11.10 5.18 23.92
C HIS A 166 -10.62 3.91 23.22
N SER A 167 -11.52 3.26 22.49
CA SER A 167 -11.21 2.08 21.67
C SER A 167 -11.12 2.46 20.19
N GLY A 168 -10.26 1.75 19.47
CA GLY A 168 -10.06 1.89 18.03
C GLY A 168 -9.64 0.57 17.37
N ASP A 169 -9.44 0.61 16.06
CA ASP A 169 -8.94 -0.55 15.31
C ASP A 169 -7.41 -0.69 15.42
N LEU A 170 -6.69 0.44 15.57
CA LEU A 170 -5.23 0.55 15.64
C LEU A 170 -4.83 1.63 16.66
N ILE A 171 -3.78 1.37 17.46
CA ILE A 171 -3.13 2.38 18.32
C ILE A 171 -1.69 2.61 17.85
N ILE A 172 -1.29 3.87 17.74
CA ILE A 172 0.09 4.29 17.47
C ILE A 172 0.64 5.01 18.71
N GLY A 173 1.64 4.41 19.33
CA GLY A 173 2.41 5.02 20.41
C GLY A 173 3.49 5.94 19.87
N ALA A 174 3.24 7.25 19.95
CA ALA A 174 4.13 8.33 19.55
C ALA A 174 4.43 9.27 20.74
N ASP A 175 4.46 8.71 21.96
CA ASP A 175 4.56 9.39 23.25
C ASP A 175 6.02 9.60 23.72
N GLY A 176 6.96 9.49 22.78
CA GLY A 176 8.35 9.92 22.93
C GLY A 176 9.22 9.04 23.81
N VAL A 177 10.39 9.55 24.21
CA VAL A 177 11.39 8.78 24.95
C VAL A 177 10.87 8.26 26.30
N HIS A 178 9.91 8.93 26.94
CA HIS A 178 9.28 8.49 28.19
C HIS A 178 8.02 7.63 27.99
N SER A 179 7.91 6.99 26.83
CA SER A 179 6.72 6.26 26.40
C SER A 179 6.13 5.34 27.48
N LYS A 180 4.87 5.64 27.85
CA LYS A 180 4.05 4.78 28.71
C LYS A 180 3.53 3.59 27.93
N ILE A 181 3.29 3.76 26.63
CA ILE A 181 2.86 2.66 25.76
C ILE A 181 3.97 1.62 25.65
N ARG A 182 5.21 2.02 25.36
CA ARG A 182 6.36 1.09 25.32
C ARG A 182 6.47 0.30 26.62
N GLY A 183 6.41 0.97 27.77
CA GLY A 183 6.48 0.32 29.08
C GLY A 183 5.30 -0.62 29.37
N ALA A 184 4.11 -0.35 28.82
CA ALA A 184 2.95 -1.23 28.95
C ALA A 184 3.03 -2.48 28.06
N LEU A 185 3.66 -2.36 26.88
CA LEU A 185 3.82 -3.45 25.93
C LEU A 185 4.95 -4.41 26.31
N ILE A 186 6.08 -3.87 26.78
CA ILE A 186 7.31 -4.63 27.01
C ILE A 186 7.57 -4.77 28.52
N LYS A 187 7.20 -5.92 29.08
CA LYS A 187 7.39 -6.20 30.51
C LYS A 187 8.88 -6.34 30.87
N GLY A 188 9.29 -5.68 31.94
CA GLY A 188 10.68 -5.76 32.44
C GLY A 188 11.69 -4.96 31.62
N LEU A 189 11.24 -4.11 30.68
CA LEU A 189 12.11 -3.21 29.95
C LEU A 189 12.74 -2.19 30.91
N ALA A 190 14.05 -2.01 30.81
CA ALA A 190 14.75 -0.96 31.53
C ALA A 190 14.22 0.42 31.10
N PRO A 191 14.06 1.38 32.04
CA PRO A 191 13.73 2.75 31.67
C PRO A 191 14.85 3.35 30.79
N PRO A 192 14.55 4.38 29.98
CA PRO A 192 15.59 5.13 29.29
C PRO A 192 16.63 5.64 30.28
N GLU A 193 17.90 5.48 29.93
CA GLU A 193 19.04 5.83 30.77
C GLU A 193 19.71 7.10 30.23
N PRO A 194 20.36 7.88 31.10
CA PRO A 194 21.23 8.97 30.66
C PRO A 194 22.29 8.49 29.68
N SER A 195 22.47 9.21 28.57
CA SER A 195 23.50 8.89 27.59
C SER A 195 24.92 9.29 28.03
N GLY A 196 25.06 9.91 29.21
CA GLY A 196 26.27 10.56 29.67
C GLY A 196 26.52 11.94 29.05
N SER A 197 25.49 12.57 28.46
CA SER A 197 25.59 13.91 27.87
C SER A 197 24.32 14.72 28.12
N SER A 198 24.47 16.03 28.22
CA SER A 198 23.37 17.00 28.27
C SER A 198 23.57 18.08 27.20
N ALA A 199 22.52 18.85 26.93
CA ALA A 199 22.58 19.93 25.94
C ALA A 199 21.85 21.17 26.41
N PHE A 200 22.51 22.33 26.36
CA PHE A 200 21.84 23.61 26.42
C PHE A 200 21.25 23.94 25.04
N ARG A 201 19.98 24.35 25.01
CA ARG A 201 19.26 24.73 23.80
C ARG A 201 18.64 26.11 23.95
N PHE A 202 18.94 26.99 23.01
CA PHE A 202 18.45 28.37 23.00
C PHE A 202 18.54 28.98 21.59
N LEU A 203 17.92 30.15 21.42
CA LEU A 203 17.94 30.95 20.21
C LEU A 203 18.55 32.31 20.49
N ILE A 204 19.30 32.87 19.53
CA ILE A 204 19.80 34.25 19.59
C ILE A 204 19.37 34.98 18.31
N PRO A 205 18.77 36.18 18.39
CA PRO A 205 18.51 37.01 17.22
C PRO A 205 19.80 37.32 16.47
N ILE A 206 19.78 37.16 15.14
CA ILE A 206 20.96 37.38 14.30
C ILE A 206 21.47 38.83 14.42
N GLU A 207 20.59 39.80 14.60
CA GLU A 207 20.98 41.21 14.77
C GLU A 207 21.82 41.46 16.04
N THR A 208 21.50 40.76 17.13
CA THR A 208 22.29 40.81 18.38
C THR A 208 23.71 40.26 18.19
N ILE A 209 23.89 39.33 17.24
CA ILE A 209 25.18 38.74 16.88
C ILE A 209 25.95 39.66 15.94
N ARG A 210 25.28 40.24 14.93
CA ARG A 210 25.88 41.13 13.92
C ARG A 210 26.33 42.48 14.48
N SER A 211 25.60 43.01 15.47
CA SER A 211 25.90 44.31 16.08
C SER A 211 27.19 44.33 16.92
N ASP A 212 27.77 43.17 17.24
CA ASP A 212 29.02 43.05 17.98
C ASP A 212 30.15 42.58 17.06
N PRO A 213 31.20 43.40 16.83
CA PRO A 213 32.33 43.03 15.97
C PRO A 213 33.02 41.73 16.35
N LYS A 214 32.96 41.31 17.63
CA LYS A 214 33.55 40.04 18.07
C LYS A 214 32.76 38.82 17.58
N THR A 215 31.45 38.96 17.38
CA THR A 215 30.57 37.85 17.05
C THR A 215 29.95 37.92 15.66
N ALA A 216 30.11 39.05 14.95
CA ALA A 216 29.50 39.27 13.63
C ALA A 216 29.79 38.15 12.62
N HIS A 217 30.99 37.58 12.69
CA HIS A 217 31.43 36.50 11.80
C HIS A 217 30.67 35.17 11.96
N PHE A 218 29.91 34.98 13.05
CA PHE A 218 28.99 33.85 13.21
C PHE A 218 27.70 33.99 12.40
N ALA A 219 27.42 35.18 11.84
CA ALA A 219 26.20 35.48 11.09
C ALA A 219 26.48 36.10 9.70
N GLU A 220 27.71 35.94 9.19
CA GLU A 220 28.14 36.43 7.87
C GLU A 220 27.51 35.63 6.72
N ARG A 221 27.42 34.30 6.84
CA ARG A 221 26.88 33.43 5.80
C ARG A 221 25.43 33.08 6.08
N THR A 222 24.57 33.33 5.10
CA THR A 222 23.19 32.84 5.08
C THR A 222 23.17 31.31 5.02
N GLY A 223 22.27 30.67 5.76
CA GLY A 223 22.06 29.22 5.68
C GLY A 223 23.25 28.36 6.16
N GLU A 224 24.16 28.88 6.97
CA GLU A 224 25.33 28.12 7.46
C GLU A 224 24.98 27.25 8.67
N LEU A 225 25.18 25.94 8.53
CA LEU A 225 25.29 24.99 9.65
C LEU A 225 26.75 24.93 10.11
N ARG A 226 27.00 25.42 11.32
CA ARG A 226 28.33 25.47 11.93
C ARG A 226 28.44 24.48 13.08
N LEU A 227 29.48 23.65 13.02
CA LEU A 227 29.83 22.67 14.04
C LEU A 227 31.13 23.08 14.72
N LEU A 228 31.09 23.30 16.03
CA LEU A 228 32.27 23.61 16.84
C LEU A 228 32.58 22.40 17.72
N TYR A 229 33.59 21.62 17.33
CA TYR A 229 33.96 20.37 18.01
C TYR A 229 34.99 20.63 19.10
N GLY A 230 34.68 20.23 20.32
CA GLY A 230 35.64 20.01 21.41
C GLY A 230 35.98 18.54 21.59
N GLU A 231 36.85 18.26 22.56
CA GLU A 231 37.26 16.90 22.92
C GLU A 231 36.08 16.09 23.48
N ASP A 232 35.31 16.71 24.37
CA ASP A 232 34.21 16.12 25.13
C ASP A 232 32.91 16.95 25.04
N ARG A 233 32.84 17.90 24.11
CA ARG A 233 31.70 18.80 23.96
C ARG A 233 31.55 19.29 22.52
N ARG A 234 30.36 19.77 22.15
CA ARG A 234 30.08 20.24 20.78
C ARG A 234 29.04 21.34 20.79
N ILE A 235 29.27 22.41 20.02
CA ILE A 235 28.24 23.43 19.75
C ILE A 235 27.80 23.32 18.30
N VAL A 236 26.49 23.18 18.09
CA VAL A 236 25.86 23.17 16.76
C VAL A 236 25.05 24.46 16.60
N VAL A 237 25.37 25.23 15.57
CA VAL A 237 24.77 26.55 15.31
C VAL A 237 24.20 26.59 13.90
N TYR A 238 22.96 27.03 13.73
CA TYR A 238 22.37 27.19 12.40
C TYR A 238 21.15 28.12 12.39
N PRO A 239 20.84 28.77 11.26
CA PRO A 239 19.73 29.71 11.17
C PRO A 239 18.37 29.03 11.11
N CYS A 240 17.38 29.65 11.72
CA CYS A 240 15.95 29.33 11.60
C CYS A 240 15.13 30.63 11.39
N LYS A 241 13.81 30.51 11.19
CA LYS A 241 12.88 31.62 10.97
C LYS A 241 13.36 32.62 9.91
N GLN A 242 13.47 32.19 8.65
CA GLN A 242 13.87 33.07 7.53
C GLN A 242 15.20 33.82 7.78
N ASN A 243 16.20 33.12 8.32
CA ASN A 243 17.50 33.67 8.73
C ASN A 243 17.41 34.88 9.68
N THR A 244 16.45 34.90 10.61
CA THR A 244 16.36 35.96 11.63
C THR A 244 16.88 35.54 13.01
N GLN A 245 16.97 34.24 13.29
CA GLN A 245 17.46 33.68 14.55
C GLN A 245 18.49 32.58 14.30
N LEU A 246 19.53 32.50 15.11
CA LEU A 246 20.43 31.33 15.18
C LEU A 246 19.99 30.41 16.31
N ASN A 247 19.83 29.14 15.98
CA ASN A 247 19.64 28.07 16.94
C ASN A 247 20.99 27.56 17.45
N PHE A 248 21.04 27.28 18.75
CA PHE A 248 22.20 26.70 19.42
C PHE A 248 21.83 25.39 20.10
N VAL A 249 22.66 24.38 19.88
CA VAL A 249 22.67 23.15 20.68
C VAL A 249 24.09 22.98 21.21
N ALA A 250 24.29 23.25 22.49
CA ALA A 250 25.59 23.18 23.14
C ALA A 250 25.62 21.94 24.02
N LEU A 251 26.22 20.87 23.51
CA LEU A 251 26.35 19.54 24.12
C LEU A 251 27.59 19.43 24.99
N HIS A 252 27.44 18.90 26.20
CA HIS A 252 28.50 18.73 27.19
C HIS A 252 28.32 17.44 28.02
N PRO A 253 29.34 16.97 28.75
CA PRO A 253 29.21 15.84 29.66
C PRO A 253 28.17 16.13 30.74
N ASP A 254 27.28 15.18 31.04
CA ASP A 254 26.15 15.44 31.94
C ASP A 254 26.60 15.72 33.39
N GLU A 255 27.80 15.25 33.76
CA GLU A 255 28.44 15.43 35.06
C GLU A 255 28.72 16.90 35.39
N GLU A 256 28.91 17.74 34.37
CA GLU A 256 29.18 19.16 34.58
C GLU A 256 27.92 19.96 34.90
N SER A 257 26.73 19.39 34.68
CA SER A 257 25.47 20.10 34.90
C SER A 257 24.51 19.40 35.84
N GLU A 258 24.69 18.09 36.08
CA GLU A 258 23.86 17.25 36.95
C GLU A 258 22.35 17.57 36.86
N ALA A 259 21.86 17.74 35.62
CA ALA A 259 20.48 18.15 35.37
C ALA A 259 19.51 17.24 36.14
N SER A 260 18.80 17.82 37.12
CA SER A 260 17.67 17.17 37.80
C SER A 260 16.37 17.56 37.08
N ALA A 261 15.42 16.63 36.99
CA ALA A 261 14.20 16.83 36.20
C ALA A 261 13.18 17.78 36.85
N GLU A 262 13.37 18.19 38.12
CA GLU A 262 12.26 18.69 38.94
C GLU A 262 12.41 20.12 39.48
N GLU A 263 13.59 20.73 39.55
CA GLU A 263 13.74 22.15 39.92
C GLU A 263 14.97 22.75 39.22
N TRP A 264 14.77 23.72 38.31
CA TRP A 264 15.86 24.31 37.54
C TRP A 264 15.73 25.84 37.43
N ASP A 265 16.74 26.56 37.95
CA ASP A 265 16.84 28.01 37.87
C ASP A 265 17.41 28.45 36.51
N GLN A 266 16.66 29.29 35.80
CA GLN A 266 17.02 29.81 34.47
C GLN A 266 18.20 30.77 34.49
N SER A 267 18.43 31.49 35.60
CA SER A 267 19.63 32.33 35.73
C SER A 267 20.85 31.45 35.84
N ALA A 268 20.85 30.52 36.82
CA ALA A 268 21.93 29.55 37.03
C ALA A 268 22.30 28.74 35.77
N SER A 269 21.37 28.54 34.85
CA SER A 269 21.60 27.91 33.54
C SER A 269 22.62 28.64 32.68
N LYS A 270 22.61 29.98 32.70
CA LYS A 270 23.50 30.79 31.87
C LYS A 270 24.92 30.78 32.40
N GLU A 271 25.11 30.99 33.71
CA GLU A 271 26.45 30.92 34.31
C GLU A 271 27.04 29.52 34.15
N LEU A 272 26.23 28.47 34.34
CA LEU A 272 26.65 27.09 34.14
C LEU A 272 27.07 26.81 32.70
N MET A 273 26.28 27.26 31.71
CA MET A 273 26.64 27.14 30.30
C MET A 273 27.98 27.84 30.02
N LEU A 274 28.17 29.08 30.47
CA LEU A 274 29.43 29.80 30.28
C LEU A 274 30.60 29.10 30.98
N HIS A 275 30.37 28.48 32.14
CA HIS A 275 31.36 27.67 32.84
C HIS A 275 31.76 26.42 32.04
N CYS A 276 30.80 25.68 31.49
CA CYS A 276 31.06 24.54 30.62
C CYS A 276 31.91 24.95 29.40
N TYR A 277 31.64 26.10 28.79
CA TYR A 277 32.39 26.53 27.60
C TYR A 277 33.55 27.49 27.90
N ARG A 278 34.08 27.54 29.13
CA ARG A 278 35.14 28.48 29.54
C ARG A 278 36.46 28.35 28.77
N SER A 279 36.74 27.16 28.24
CA SER A 279 37.95 26.84 27.45
C SER A 279 37.85 27.25 25.98
N TYR A 280 36.66 27.64 25.50
CA TYR A 280 36.46 28.12 24.14
C TYR A 280 37.00 29.56 23.98
N PRO A 281 37.27 30.01 22.74
CA PRO A 281 37.86 31.31 22.48
C PRO A 281 36.88 32.43 22.86
N GLU A 282 37.41 33.64 23.03
CA GLU A 282 36.65 34.80 23.55
C GLU A 282 35.44 35.16 22.69
N ASP A 283 35.50 34.94 21.39
CA ASP A 283 34.39 35.21 20.47
C ASP A 283 33.21 34.24 20.67
N VAL A 284 33.46 32.95 20.87
CA VAL A 284 32.44 31.94 21.18
C VAL A 284 31.85 32.20 22.56
N LYS A 285 32.67 32.54 23.56
CA LYS A 285 32.15 32.90 24.89
C LYS A 285 31.29 34.16 24.85
N ALA A 286 31.71 35.18 24.10
CA ALA A 286 30.90 36.38 23.86
C ALA A 286 29.58 36.06 23.13
N LEU A 287 29.61 35.11 22.19
CA LEU A 287 28.41 34.64 21.50
C LEU A 287 27.43 33.95 22.46
N LEU A 288 27.89 33.00 23.26
CA LEU A 288 27.06 32.29 24.25
C LEU A 288 26.49 33.25 25.32
N ALA A 289 27.26 34.27 25.71
CA ALA A 289 26.82 35.28 26.69
C ALA A 289 25.63 36.14 26.19
N LYS A 290 25.33 36.15 24.89
CA LYS A 290 24.16 36.84 24.32
C LYS A 290 22.86 36.07 24.48
N ALA A 291 22.89 34.80 24.91
CA ALA A 291 21.68 34.06 25.22
C ALA A 291 20.91 34.72 26.37
N ALA A 292 19.60 34.88 26.18
CA ALA A 292 18.70 35.36 27.23
C ALA A 292 18.50 34.23 28.27
N PRO A 293 18.71 34.47 29.58
CA PRO A 293 18.58 33.44 30.62
C PRO A 293 17.27 32.64 30.52
N GLU A 294 16.16 33.33 30.33
CA GLU A 294 14.81 32.76 30.20
C GLU A 294 14.62 31.87 28.97
N GLY A 295 15.51 31.96 27.98
CA GLY A 295 15.48 31.18 26.74
C GLY A 295 16.38 29.94 26.75
N ILE A 296 17.17 29.72 27.81
CA ILE A 296 18.11 28.60 27.91
C ILE A 296 17.41 27.40 28.55
N ASN A 297 17.24 26.34 27.77
CA ASN A 297 16.72 25.07 28.25
C ASN A 297 17.87 24.05 28.36
N LEU A 298 18.00 23.37 29.50
CA LEU A 298 18.92 22.26 29.70
C LEU A 298 18.21 20.93 29.50
N TRP A 299 18.71 20.13 28.55
CA TRP A 299 18.13 18.84 28.18
C TRP A 299 19.09 17.72 28.52
N LYS A 300 18.67 16.81 29.40
CA LYS A 300 19.39 15.56 29.62
C LYS A 300 19.10 14.61 28.47
N LEU A 301 20.15 14.11 27.81
CA LEU A 301 19.99 13.20 26.68
C LEU A 301 19.79 11.79 27.20
N LEU A 302 18.70 11.16 26.77
CA LEU A 302 18.32 9.81 27.18
C LEU A 302 18.46 8.87 26.00
N ASP A 303 18.81 7.64 26.31
CA ASP A 303 18.93 6.54 25.36
C ASP A 303 18.27 5.28 25.94
N HIS A 304 17.88 4.34 25.08
CA HIS A 304 17.45 3.02 25.49
C HIS A 304 17.96 1.98 24.50
N ASP A 305 18.23 0.76 24.98
CA ASP A 305 18.70 -0.32 24.12
C ASP A 305 17.70 -0.60 22.98
N GLU A 306 18.21 -1.15 21.88
CA GLU A 306 17.37 -1.57 20.75
C GLU A 306 16.27 -2.51 21.24
N LEU A 307 15.02 -2.23 20.88
CA LEU A 307 13.89 -2.98 21.41
C LEU A 307 13.77 -4.39 20.81
N GLY A 308 14.41 -4.69 19.68
CA GLY A 308 14.11 -5.89 18.90
C GLY A 308 12.87 -5.72 18.01
N ARG A 309 12.79 -6.48 16.92
CA ARG A 309 11.73 -6.36 15.90
C ARG A 309 10.36 -6.69 16.47
N GLU A 310 10.31 -7.70 17.32
CA GLU A 310 9.12 -8.27 17.95
C GLU A 310 8.46 -7.31 18.95
N ASN A 311 9.16 -6.28 19.40
CA ASN A 311 8.68 -5.36 20.44
C ASN A 311 8.24 -4.00 19.88
N TRP A 312 8.36 -3.78 18.57
CA TRP A 312 7.81 -2.58 17.92
C TRP A 312 6.29 -2.64 17.79
N VAL A 313 5.72 -3.84 17.83
CA VAL A 313 4.30 -4.11 17.58
C VAL A 313 3.80 -5.20 18.51
N HIS A 314 2.63 -5.00 19.12
CA HIS A 314 1.90 -6.02 19.86
C HIS A 314 0.40 -5.93 19.55
N GLY A 315 -0.17 -7.00 18.98
CA GLY A 315 -1.57 -6.97 18.52
C GLY A 315 -1.76 -5.86 17.50
N ASN A 316 -2.75 -4.99 17.72
CA ASN A 316 -3.04 -3.83 16.88
C ASN A 316 -2.43 -2.53 17.45
N ILE A 317 -1.26 -2.63 18.07
CA ILE A 317 -0.56 -1.49 18.67
C ILE A 317 0.86 -1.44 18.13
N ALA A 318 1.30 -0.27 17.69
CA ALA A 318 2.64 -0.06 17.15
C ALA A 318 3.33 1.16 17.79
N LEU A 319 4.66 1.10 17.93
CA LEU A 319 5.49 2.21 18.41
C LEU A 319 6.08 3.00 17.22
N LEU A 320 6.25 4.31 17.41
CA LEU A 320 6.79 5.25 16.41
C LEU A 320 7.73 6.28 17.06
N GLY A 321 8.76 6.70 16.32
CA GLY A 321 9.70 7.75 16.76
C GLY A 321 10.44 7.35 18.04
N ASP A 322 10.72 8.30 18.92
CA ASP A 322 11.46 8.05 20.18
C ASP A 322 10.77 7.06 21.13
N ALA A 323 9.50 6.73 20.90
CA ALA A 323 8.84 5.64 21.62
C ALA A 323 9.38 4.26 21.18
N ALA A 324 9.81 4.12 19.92
CA ALA A 324 10.39 2.89 19.36
C ALA A 324 11.93 2.93 19.28
N HIS A 325 12.51 4.07 18.92
CA HIS A 325 13.93 4.26 18.65
C HIS A 325 14.38 5.66 19.08
N ALA A 326 14.73 5.86 20.36
CA ALA A 326 15.20 7.16 20.83
C ALA A 326 16.54 7.58 20.17
N PHE A 327 16.61 8.81 19.69
CA PHE A 327 17.80 9.34 19.01
C PHE A 327 18.60 10.34 19.87
N LEU A 328 19.92 10.17 19.90
CA LEU A 328 20.82 11.24 20.31
C LEU A 328 20.86 12.35 19.25
N PRO A 329 21.03 13.63 19.60
CA PRO A 329 20.87 14.74 18.65
C PRO A 329 22.10 14.99 17.76
N HIS A 330 23.01 14.02 17.59
CA HIS A 330 24.29 14.23 16.91
C HIS A 330 24.21 14.31 15.38
N GLN A 331 23.14 13.78 14.78
CA GLN A 331 22.96 13.72 13.32
C GLN A 331 21.66 14.37 12.81
N GLY A 332 20.84 14.93 13.70
CA GLY A 332 19.61 15.62 13.32
C GLY A 332 18.53 14.74 12.67
N GLN A 333 18.59 13.41 12.83
CA GLN A 333 17.68 12.45 12.17
C GLN A 333 16.51 11.97 13.04
N GLY A 334 16.46 12.22 14.36
CA GLY A 334 15.39 11.66 15.21
C GLY A 334 13.97 12.05 14.76
N GLY A 335 13.71 13.36 14.62
CA GLY A 335 12.43 13.83 14.08
C GLY A 335 12.18 13.39 12.63
N ALA A 336 13.25 13.21 11.85
CA ALA A 336 13.14 12.75 10.47
C ALA A 336 12.71 11.27 10.39
N GLN A 337 13.30 10.40 11.21
CA GLN A 337 12.90 8.99 11.29
C GLN A 337 11.47 8.82 11.81
N ALA A 338 11.02 9.66 12.74
CA ALA A 338 9.62 9.66 13.17
C ALA A 338 8.64 10.03 12.04
N ILE A 339 9.04 10.92 11.11
CA ILE A 339 8.24 11.23 9.91
C ILE A 339 8.28 10.07 8.89
N GLU A 340 9.43 9.40 8.74
CA GLU A 340 9.53 8.20 7.91
C GLU A 340 8.63 7.06 8.42
N ASP A 341 8.56 6.86 9.73
CA ASP A 341 7.64 5.89 10.35
C ASP A 341 6.18 6.23 10.02
N ALA A 342 5.80 7.50 10.20
CA ALA A 342 4.46 8.00 9.87
C ALA A 342 4.11 7.78 8.38
N ALA A 343 5.07 8.01 7.49
CA ALA A 343 4.90 7.79 6.06
C ALA A 343 4.67 6.32 5.72
N ALA A 344 5.38 5.41 6.39
CA ALA A 344 5.17 3.97 6.21
C ALA A 344 3.74 3.57 6.61
N PHE A 345 3.18 4.11 7.70
CA PHE A 345 1.78 3.87 8.04
C PHE A 345 0.81 4.32 6.92
N GLY A 346 1.00 5.51 6.36
CA GLY A 346 0.16 5.99 5.24
C GLY A 346 0.23 5.09 4.00
N ALA A 347 1.39 4.50 3.72
CA ALA A 347 1.59 3.61 2.59
C ALA A 347 1.02 2.21 2.82
N LEU A 348 1.12 1.69 4.05
CA LEU A 348 0.77 0.31 4.40
C LEU A 348 -0.71 0.12 4.76
N PHE A 349 -1.41 1.21 5.11
CA PHE A 349 -2.83 1.21 5.46
C PHE A 349 -3.61 2.07 4.44
N PRO A 350 -3.73 1.65 3.17
CA PRO A 350 -4.63 2.32 2.23
C PRO A 350 -6.10 2.08 2.63
N PHE A 351 -6.99 2.91 2.09
CA PHE A 351 -8.44 2.71 2.18
C PHE A 351 -8.84 1.29 1.74
N GLY A 352 -9.79 0.68 2.45
CA GLY A 352 -10.18 -0.72 2.27
C GLY A 352 -9.29 -1.74 3.00
N THR A 353 -8.29 -1.29 3.78
CA THR A 353 -7.62 -2.14 4.77
C THR A 353 -8.63 -2.56 5.83
N ARG A 354 -8.80 -3.87 6.02
CA ARG A 354 -9.77 -4.39 6.98
C ARG A 354 -9.12 -4.61 8.35
N PRO A 355 -9.90 -4.62 9.45
CA PRO A 355 -9.37 -4.87 10.78
C PRO A 355 -8.57 -6.18 10.90
N GLU A 356 -8.96 -7.23 10.19
CA GLU A 356 -8.23 -8.51 10.16
C GLU A 356 -6.86 -8.44 9.49
N ASP A 357 -6.62 -7.45 8.62
CA ASP A 357 -5.34 -7.28 7.94
C ASP A 357 -4.33 -6.49 8.79
N ILE A 358 -4.78 -5.80 9.85
CA ILE A 358 -3.94 -4.90 10.67
C ILE A 358 -2.67 -5.60 11.19
N PRO A 359 -2.74 -6.79 11.82
CA PRO A 359 -1.52 -7.47 12.29
C PRO A 359 -0.50 -7.66 11.17
N LYS A 360 -0.96 -8.07 9.98
CA LYS A 360 -0.08 -8.26 8.82
C LYS A 360 0.51 -6.95 8.33
N ARG A 361 -0.29 -5.86 8.30
CA ARG A 361 0.22 -4.52 7.94
C ARG A 361 1.29 -4.04 8.91
N LEU A 362 1.14 -4.33 10.20
CA LEU A 362 2.13 -3.97 11.21
C LEU A 362 3.43 -4.77 11.10
N GLU A 363 3.38 -6.04 10.69
CA GLU A 363 4.60 -6.79 10.32
C GLU A 363 5.34 -6.11 9.16
N LEU A 364 4.61 -5.64 8.14
CA LEU A 364 5.21 -4.92 7.01
C LEU A 364 5.79 -3.57 7.44
N TYR A 365 5.20 -2.91 8.44
CA TYR A 365 5.75 -1.68 9.04
C TYR A 365 7.11 -1.96 9.69
N VAL A 366 7.20 -3.00 10.52
CA VAL A 366 8.47 -3.43 11.12
C VAL A 366 9.49 -3.80 10.04
N GLN A 367 9.08 -4.50 8.99
CA GLN A 367 9.95 -4.80 7.84
C GLN A 367 10.46 -3.54 7.14
N ALA A 368 9.61 -2.52 6.97
CA ALA A 368 9.95 -1.30 6.26
C ALA A 368 10.85 -0.36 7.08
N ARG A 369 10.76 -0.41 8.43
CA ARG A 369 11.32 0.64 9.30
C ARG A 369 12.40 0.18 10.26
N TYR A 370 12.31 -1.02 10.83
CA TYR A 370 13.19 -1.45 11.92
C TYR A 370 14.68 -1.33 11.56
N ASP A 371 15.14 -2.04 10.53
CA ASP A 371 16.58 -2.07 10.20
C ASP A 371 17.12 -0.68 9.86
N ARG A 372 16.29 0.14 9.21
CA ARG A 372 16.66 1.49 8.80
C ARG A 372 16.77 2.42 10.00
N ALA A 373 15.74 2.46 10.86
CA ALA A 373 15.75 3.29 12.04
C ALA A 373 16.90 2.89 12.99
N THR A 374 17.09 1.60 13.22
CA THR A 374 18.18 1.06 14.04
C THR A 374 19.56 1.41 13.46
N LEU A 375 19.76 1.25 12.15
CA LEU A 375 21.01 1.66 11.50
C LEU A 375 21.30 3.15 11.71
N VAL A 376 20.30 4.01 11.47
CA VAL A 376 20.47 5.46 11.63
C VAL A 376 20.67 5.83 13.10
N GLN A 377 20.04 5.11 14.03
CA GLN A 377 20.21 5.26 15.49
C GLN A 377 21.64 4.91 15.91
N ASP A 378 22.15 3.76 15.51
CA ASP A 378 23.52 3.32 15.80
C ASP A 378 24.56 4.30 15.24
N VAL A 379 24.42 4.74 13.98
CA VAL A 379 25.31 5.75 13.41
C VAL A 379 25.29 7.04 14.23
N THR A 380 24.12 7.44 14.73
CA THR A 380 23.98 8.64 15.55
C THR A 380 24.63 8.48 16.93
N ARG A 381 24.51 7.29 17.55
CA ARG A 381 25.20 6.92 18.79
C ARG A 381 26.72 6.94 18.63
N GLN A 382 27.22 6.36 17.55
CA GLN A 382 28.65 6.30 17.26
C GLN A 382 29.27 7.69 16.98
N SER A 383 28.45 8.63 16.50
CA SER A 383 28.81 10.02 16.26
C SER A 383 28.83 10.90 17.52
N ALA A 384 28.42 10.38 18.67
CA ALA A 384 28.56 11.05 19.95
C ALA A 384 30.04 11.26 20.30
N PHE A 385 30.35 12.30 21.09
CA PHE A 385 31.67 12.40 21.72
C PHE A 385 31.73 11.43 22.91
N LYS A 386 32.94 11.00 23.27
CA LYS A 386 33.12 10.12 24.43
C LYS A 386 32.94 10.92 25.71
N THR A 387 32.20 10.36 26.67
CA THR A 387 32.08 10.89 28.03
C THR A 387 32.35 9.79 29.05
N SER A 388 32.63 10.15 30.30
CA SER A 388 32.93 9.19 31.37
C SER A 388 31.76 8.27 31.71
N ARG A 389 30.52 8.77 31.57
CA ARG A 389 29.28 8.02 31.83
C ARG A 389 28.60 7.47 30.56
N GLY A 390 29.12 7.77 29.37
CA GLY A 390 28.49 7.40 28.10
C GLY A 390 28.85 6.00 27.60
N LYS A 391 27.85 5.29 27.05
CA LYS A 391 28.04 3.94 26.45
C LYS A 391 28.58 3.99 25.01
N HIS A 392 28.40 5.10 24.32
CA HIS A 392 28.63 5.22 22.87
C HIS A 392 29.55 6.40 22.53
N GLY A 393 30.02 6.44 21.28
CA GLY A 393 30.76 7.60 20.73
C GLY A 393 32.21 7.34 20.35
N GLY A 394 32.82 8.36 19.72
CA GLY A 394 34.23 8.40 19.37
C GLY A 394 34.60 7.75 18.03
N LYS A 395 33.62 7.50 17.14
CA LYS A 395 33.90 7.11 15.76
C LYS A 395 33.65 8.29 14.82
N VAL A 396 34.60 8.52 13.93
CA VAL A 396 34.44 9.46 12.81
C VAL A 396 33.78 8.70 11.67
N MET A 397 32.61 9.17 11.25
CA MET A 397 31.88 8.62 10.11
C MET A 397 32.13 9.47 8.86
N ASP A 398 32.10 8.86 7.69
CA ASP A 398 32.10 9.60 6.43
C ASP A 398 30.77 10.38 6.30
N PRO A 399 30.79 11.72 6.33
CA PRO A 399 29.57 12.52 6.24
C PRO A 399 28.81 12.31 4.92
N MET A 400 29.50 11.99 3.82
CA MET A 400 28.85 11.78 2.52
C MET A 400 28.09 10.46 2.49
N GLN A 401 28.69 9.38 2.98
CA GLN A 401 28.02 8.08 3.06
C GLN A 401 26.73 8.17 3.88
N PHE A 402 26.76 8.89 4.99
CA PHE A 402 25.57 9.12 5.81
C PHE A 402 24.53 10.01 5.11
N THR A 403 24.98 11.05 4.40
CA THR A 403 24.10 11.90 3.60
C THR A 403 23.39 11.07 2.54
N GLU A 404 24.09 10.23 1.78
CA GLU A 404 23.51 9.35 0.77
C GLU A 404 22.52 8.33 1.36
N LEU A 405 22.88 7.69 2.48
CA LEU A 405 22.02 6.73 3.18
C LEU A 405 20.66 7.35 3.56
N ASN A 406 20.68 8.61 4.00
CA ASN A 406 19.47 9.30 4.40
C ASN A 406 18.75 9.90 3.19
N PHE A 407 19.40 10.78 2.43
CA PHE A 407 18.77 11.68 1.46
C PHE A 407 18.21 10.98 0.22
N ASN A 408 18.68 9.76 -0.10
CA ASN A 408 18.18 8.96 -1.23
C ASN A 408 16.94 8.13 -0.92
N HIS A 409 16.48 8.08 0.33
CA HIS A 409 15.38 7.21 0.71
C HIS A 409 14.03 7.94 0.71
N ASP A 410 13.01 7.33 0.12
CA ASP A 410 11.60 7.69 0.34
C ASP A 410 10.93 6.54 1.11
N ALA A 411 10.57 6.78 2.36
CA ALA A 411 9.99 5.77 3.23
C ALA A 411 8.56 5.37 2.82
N PHE A 412 7.80 6.28 2.21
CA PHE A 412 6.47 5.98 1.70
C PHE A 412 6.57 5.01 0.52
N ASP A 413 7.41 5.32 -0.46
CA ASP A 413 7.53 4.51 -1.67
C ASP A 413 8.16 3.14 -1.38
N ASN A 414 9.14 3.07 -0.47
CA ASN A 414 9.69 1.81 0.00
C ASN A 414 8.62 0.91 0.66
N ALA A 415 7.83 1.48 1.59
CA ALA A 415 6.75 0.77 2.26
C ALA A 415 5.64 0.36 1.29
N HIS A 416 5.27 1.22 0.33
CA HIS A 416 4.30 0.92 -0.72
C HIS A 416 4.78 -0.25 -1.61
N GLY A 417 6.05 -0.26 -2.01
CA GLY A 417 6.61 -1.38 -2.78
C GLY A 417 6.63 -2.70 -2.00
N ILE A 418 6.86 -2.66 -0.69
CA ILE A 418 6.71 -3.83 0.20
C ILE A 418 5.26 -4.31 0.19
N LEU A 419 4.30 -3.40 0.38
CA LEU A 419 2.88 -3.70 0.36
C LEU A 419 2.42 -4.36 -0.94
N LEU A 420 2.77 -3.78 -2.11
CA LEU A 420 2.38 -4.33 -3.41
C LEU A 420 2.89 -5.76 -3.61
N ARG A 421 4.13 -6.03 -3.20
CA ARG A 421 4.71 -7.38 -3.27
C ARG A 421 4.00 -8.36 -2.37
N GLU A 422 3.58 -7.94 -1.17
CA GLU A 422 2.85 -8.79 -0.25
C GLU A 422 1.41 -9.05 -0.72
N MET A 423 0.69 -8.01 -1.14
CA MET A 423 -0.66 -8.13 -1.70
C MET A 423 -0.67 -9.08 -2.90
N ARG A 424 0.36 -9.01 -3.77
CA ARG A 424 0.50 -9.93 -4.90
C ARG A 424 0.66 -11.39 -4.45
N LYS A 425 1.41 -11.66 -3.37
CA LYS A 425 1.56 -13.02 -2.83
C LYS A 425 0.25 -13.53 -2.21
N ALA A 426 -0.47 -12.64 -1.53
CA ALA A 426 -1.73 -12.95 -0.87
C ALA A 426 -2.93 -12.98 -1.84
N ALA A 427 -2.77 -12.50 -3.07
CA ALA A 427 -3.83 -12.45 -4.06
C ALA A 427 -4.35 -13.85 -4.39
N SER A 428 -5.68 -13.97 -4.49
CA SER A 428 -6.38 -15.20 -4.87
C SER A 428 -5.93 -15.70 -6.25
N TYR A 429 -5.59 -14.75 -7.14
CA TYR A 429 -5.13 -14.97 -8.51
C TYR A 429 -3.93 -14.07 -8.81
N GLN A 430 -2.83 -14.68 -9.25
CA GLN A 430 -1.62 -13.99 -9.66
C GLN A 430 -1.63 -13.74 -11.17
N ARG A 431 -1.65 -12.47 -11.58
CA ARG A 431 -1.86 -12.07 -12.96
C ARG A 431 -0.90 -10.98 -13.39
N MET A 432 -0.60 -10.94 -14.68
CA MET A 432 0.20 -9.85 -15.25
C MET A 432 -0.68 -8.61 -15.46
N PRO A 433 -0.11 -7.39 -15.30
CA PRO A 433 1.25 -7.08 -14.89
C PRO A 433 1.43 -7.12 -13.35
N LEU A 434 2.51 -7.76 -12.88
CA LEU A 434 2.80 -7.93 -11.45
C LEU A 434 3.36 -6.68 -10.76
N SER A 435 3.78 -5.66 -11.52
CA SER A 435 4.49 -4.48 -10.99
C SER A 435 3.59 -3.53 -10.19
N PHE A 436 2.27 -3.65 -10.33
CA PHE A 436 1.28 -2.71 -9.78
C PHE A 436 0.42 -3.33 -8.68
N GLY A 437 0.85 -4.46 -8.11
CA GLY A 437 0.07 -5.22 -7.13
C GLY A 437 -0.90 -6.21 -7.79
N PRO A 438 -1.93 -6.67 -7.06
CA PRO A 438 -2.95 -7.56 -7.60
C PRO A 438 -3.71 -6.89 -8.75
N THR A 439 -3.81 -7.55 -9.89
CA THR A 439 -4.73 -7.13 -10.94
C THR A 439 -6.18 -7.33 -10.44
N PRO A 440 -7.13 -6.42 -10.71
CA PRO A 440 -8.56 -6.63 -10.44
C PRO A 440 -9.24 -7.47 -11.54
N SER A 441 -10.38 -8.09 -11.25
CA SER A 441 -11.17 -8.91 -12.19
C SER A 441 -12.60 -9.14 -11.68
N PRO A 442 -13.44 -9.90 -12.42
CA PRO A 442 -14.74 -10.33 -11.91
C PRO A 442 -14.67 -11.10 -10.59
N ARG A 443 -13.53 -11.75 -10.29
CA ARG A 443 -13.35 -12.62 -9.11
C ARG A 443 -12.34 -12.09 -8.11
N GLN A 444 -11.68 -10.96 -8.39
CA GLN A 444 -10.65 -10.40 -7.53
C GLN A 444 -10.72 -8.88 -7.45
N ASP A 445 -10.61 -8.32 -6.25
CA ASP A 445 -10.50 -6.89 -6.04
C ASP A 445 -9.05 -6.38 -6.15
N LEU A 446 -8.86 -5.07 -5.98
CA LEU A 446 -7.53 -4.44 -6.00
C LEU A 446 -6.65 -4.89 -4.82
N ASN A 447 -7.25 -5.48 -3.79
CA ASN A 447 -6.56 -6.02 -2.63
C ASN A 447 -6.19 -7.50 -2.77
N GLY A 448 -6.50 -8.12 -3.92
CA GLY A 448 -6.24 -9.54 -4.15
C GLY A 448 -7.29 -10.46 -3.52
N ARG A 449 -8.38 -9.91 -2.98
CA ARG A 449 -9.44 -10.67 -2.30
C ARG A 449 -10.47 -11.17 -3.31
N ALA A 450 -11.06 -12.33 -3.03
CA ALA A 450 -12.10 -12.90 -3.87
C ALA A 450 -13.35 -12.00 -3.90
N ARG A 451 -13.93 -11.81 -5.09
CA ARG A 451 -15.22 -11.13 -5.29
C ARG A 451 -16.34 -12.15 -5.48
N THR A 452 -17.52 -11.82 -4.99
CA THR A 452 -18.77 -12.42 -5.46
C THR A 452 -19.33 -11.61 -6.61
N MET A 453 -20.13 -12.22 -7.48
CA MET A 453 -20.64 -11.56 -8.68
C MET A 453 -21.65 -10.44 -8.41
N GLY A 454 -22.11 -10.30 -7.15
CA GLY A 454 -23.08 -9.28 -6.74
C GLY A 454 -24.46 -9.44 -7.40
N LYS A 455 -25.30 -8.41 -7.26
CA LYS A 455 -26.53 -8.29 -8.04
C LYS A 455 -26.15 -7.96 -9.48
N HIS A 456 -26.67 -8.71 -10.44
CA HIS A 456 -26.43 -8.52 -11.86
C HIS A 456 -27.69 -8.89 -12.63
N SER A 457 -27.86 -8.29 -13.81
CA SER A 457 -28.90 -8.72 -14.75
C SER A 457 -28.28 -9.67 -15.77
N TYR A 458 -29.08 -10.60 -16.29
CA TYR A 458 -28.62 -11.43 -17.39
C TYR A 458 -29.75 -11.75 -18.38
N GLN A 459 -29.38 -11.98 -19.63
CA GLN A 459 -30.25 -12.48 -20.68
C GLN A 459 -29.47 -13.52 -21.48
N THR A 460 -30.01 -14.72 -21.65
CA THR A 460 -29.41 -15.82 -22.41
C THR A 460 -30.36 -16.25 -23.52
N SER A 461 -29.93 -16.07 -24.76
CA SER A 461 -30.59 -16.54 -25.98
C SER A 461 -29.90 -17.81 -26.46
N PHE A 462 -30.65 -18.87 -26.76
CA PHE A 462 -30.05 -20.17 -27.11
C PHE A 462 -30.77 -20.89 -28.25
N MET A 463 -30.04 -21.79 -28.91
CA MET A 463 -30.56 -22.75 -29.88
C MET A 463 -29.88 -24.10 -29.65
N THR A 464 -30.63 -25.06 -29.11
CA THR A 464 -30.25 -26.47 -28.95
C THR A 464 -30.70 -27.27 -30.16
N PHE A 465 -29.79 -28.06 -30.71
CA PHE A 465 -30.03 -28.78 -31.96
C PHE A 465 -29.35 -30.15 -31.99
N LYS A 466 -29.88 -31.01 -32.86
CA LYS A 466 -29.33 -32.32 -33.19
C LYS A 466 -28.36 -32.21 -34.36
N THR A 467 -27.21 -32.88 -34.23
CA THR A 467 -26.16 -32.90 -35.26
C THR A 467 -25.39 -34.22 -35.29
N LEU A 468 -24.46 -34.37 -36.23
CA LEU A 468 -23.65 -35.57 -36.43
C LEU A 468 -22.61 -35.71 -35.31
N LYS A 469 -22.70 -36.79 -34.53
CA LYS A 469 -21.73 -37.13 -33.48
C LYS A 469 -20.31 -37.25 -34.02
N SER A 470 -20.16 -37.80 -35.23
CA SER A 470 -18.86 -37.97 -35.88
C SER A 470 -18.12 -36.65 -36.10
N TYR A 471 -18.83 -35.57 -36.40
CA TYR A 471 -18.23 -34.25 -36.57
C TYR A 471 -17.89 -33.61 -35.22
N LEU A 472 -18.81 -33.64 -34.24
CA LEU A 472 -18.54 -33.07 -32.91
C LEU A 472 -17.35 -33.73 -32.21
N ASN A 473 -17.12 -35.03 -32.42
CA ASN A 473 -15.93 -35.72 -31.91
C ASN A 473 -14.61 -35.08 -32.41
N THR A 474 -14.61 -34.46 -33.60
CA THR A 474 -13.41 -33.77 -34.13
C THR A 474 -13.08 -32.47 -33.40
N LEU A 475 -14.04 -31.93 -32.65
CA LEU A 475 -13.88 -30.71 -31.84
C LEU A 475 -13.45 -31.02 -30.40
N LEU A 476 -13.42 -32.30 -30.01
CA LEU A 476 -12.93 -32.73 -28.71
C LEU A 476 -11.39 -32.78 -28.71
N PRO A 477 -10.74 -32.41 -27.60
CA PRO A 477 -9.29 -32.16 -27.59
C PRO A 477 -8.45 -33.44 -27.58
N SER A 478 -9.02 -34.57 -27.19
CA SER A 478 -8.35 -35.88 -27.18
C SER A 478 -9.36 -37.03 -27.15
N ASN A 479 -8.86 -38.25 -27.33
CA ASN A 479 -9.66 -39.48 -27.23
C ASN A 479 -10.15 -39.78 -25.79
N GLU A 480 -9.72 -38.99 -24.79
CA GLU A 480 -10.22 -39.10 -23.41
C GLU A 480 -11.61 -38.47 -23.24
N PHE A 481 -12.07 -37.68 -24.22
CA PHE A 481 -13.38 -37.06 -24.23
C PHE A 481 -14.30 -37.83 -25.16
N VAL A 482 -15.45 -38.26 -24.64
CA VAL A 482 -16.42 -39.08 -25.38
C VAL A 482 -17.81 -38.51 -25.20
N ILE A 483 -18.52 -38.26 -26.32
CA ILE A 483 -19.96 -37.98 -26.28
C ILE A 483 -20.70 -39.29 -25.98
N SER A 484 -21.44 -39.31 -24.89
CA SER A 484 -21.99 -40.53 -24.27
C SER A 484 -23.28 -41.04 -24.91
N THR A 485 -23.86 -40.28 -25.86
CA THR A 485 -25.10 -40.64 -26.55
C THR A 485 -24.95 -41.92 -27.39
N GLN A 486 -26.01 -42.73 -27.45
CA GLN A 486 -26.06 -43.92 -28.32
C GLN A 486 -26.32 -43.52 -29.79
N GLY A 487 -25.71 -44.25 -30.73
CA GLY A 487 -25.88 -44.03 -32.17
C GLY A 487 -25.01 -42.92 -32.77
N GLY A 488 -25.37 -42.46 -33.97
CA GLY A 488 -24.62 -41.47 -34.76
C GLY A 488 -24.99 -40.00 -34.51
N TRP A 489 -25.90 -39.74 -33.58
CA TRP A 489 -26.43 -38.40 -33.29
C TRP A 489 -25.92 -37.86 -31.96
N ALA A 490 -25.75 -36.54 -31.89
CA ALA A 490 -25.39 -35.80 -30.68
C ALA A 490 -26.19 -34.50 -30.60
N THR A 491 -26.23 -33.92 -29.40
CA THR A 491 -26.91 -32.65 -29.13
C THR A 491 -25.89 -31.58 -28.82
N ALA A 492 -26.09 -30.38 -29.35
CA ALA A 492 -25.27 -29.20 -29.04
C ALA A 492 -26.15 -27.96 -28.91
N THR A 493 -25.64 -26.94 -28.21
CA THR A 493 -26.30 -25.65 -28.04
C THR A 493 -25.38 -24.51 -28.45
N PHE A 494 -25.90 -23.62 -29.29
CA PHE A 494 -25.37 -22.28 -29.44
C PHE A 494 -26.06 -21.38 -28.41
N SER A 495 -25.28 -20.71 -27.56
CA SER A 495 -25.80 -19.85 -26.50
C SER A 495 -25.15 -18.48 -26.55
N VAL A 496 -25.95 -17.43 -26.45
CA VAL A 496 -25.51 -16.05 -26.35
C VAL A 496 -26.03 -15.49 -25.04
N SER A 497 -25.13 -15.10 -24.15
CA SER A 497 -25.50 -14.51 -22.87
C SER A 497 -24.98 -13.09 -22.78
N LYS A 498 -25.85 -12.19 -22.33
CA LYS A 498 -25.54 -10.81 -21.99
C LYS A 498 -25.64 -10.65 -20.50
N LEU A 499 -24.57 -10.19 -19.87
CA LEU A 499 -24.53 -9.77 -18.48
C LEU A 499 -24.62 -8.26 -18.39
N GLY A 500 -25.28 -7.73 -17.36
CA GLY A 500 -25.42 -6.30 -17.09
C GLY A 500 -25.37 -5.98 -15.60
N ASN A 501 -25.25 -4.69 -15.27
CA ASN A 501 -25.13 -4.19 -13.89
C ASN A 501 -23.98 -4.85 -13.11
N LEU A 502 -22.80 -4.99 -13.73
CA LEU A 502 -21.65 -5.61 -13.09
C LEU A 502 -20.82 -4.55 -12.34
N ASP A 503 -20.77 -4.63 -11.01
CA ASP A 503 -20.05 -3.68 -10.15
C ASP A 503 -18.57 -3.58 -10.50
N TRP A 504 -17.91 -4.71 -10.76
CA TRP A 504 -16.49 -4.75 -11.14
C TRP A 504 -16.20 -4.09 -12.49
N LEU A 505 -17.24 -3.86 -13.30
CA LEU A 505 -17.17 -3.17 -14.59
C LEU A 505 -17.84 -1.79 -14.52
N GLY A 506 -18.06 -1.24 -13.31
CA GLY A 506 -18.66 0.08 -13.10
C GLY A 506 -20.13 0.14 -13.53
N GLY A 507 -20.90 -0.92 -13.28
CA GLY A 507 -22.32 -1.03 -13.64
C GLY A 507 -22.58 -1.37 -15.10
N ARG A 508 -21.54 -1.60 -15.91
CA ARG A 508 -21.67 -2.01 -17.32
C ARG A 508 -21.92 -3.50 -17.46
N GLY A 509 -22.15 -3.91 -18.71
CA GLY A 509 -22.36 -5.29 -19.12
C GLY A 509 -21.45 -5.69 -20.27
N TYR A 510 -21.44 -6.99 -20.58
CA TYR A 510 -20.77 -7.56 -21.74
C TYR A 510 -21.52 -8.80 -22.21
N SER A 511 -21.23 -9.23 -23.43
CA SER A 511 -21.90 -10.37 -24.05
C SER A 511 -20.89 -11.45 -24.42
N PHE A 512 -21.34 -12.69 -24.41
CA PHE A 512 -20.55 -13.83 -24.83
C PHE A 512 -21.39 -14.85 -25.60
N PHE A 513 -20.78 -15.46 -26.61
CA PHE A 513 -21.39 -16.44 -27.51
C PHE A 513 -20.58 -17.74 -27.47
N GLY A 514 -21.19 -18.84 -27.03
CA GLY A 514 -20.54 -20.14 -26.85
C GLY A 514 -21.20 -21.27 -27.60
N LEU A 515 -20.40 -22.29 -27.94
CA LEU A 515 -20.86 -23.59 -28.38
C LEU A 515 -20.73 -24.58 -27.22
N TYR A 516 -21.78 -25.30 -26.88
CA TYR A 516 -21.80 -26.32 -25.84
C TYR A 516 -22.14 -27.68 -26.45
N ILE A 517 -21.26 -28.67 -26.28
CA ILE A 517 -21.47 -30.06 -26.72
C ILE A 517 -21.96 -30.86 -25.52
N HIS A 518 -23.17 -31.41 -25.60
CA HIS A 518 -23.80 -32.07 -24.46
C HIS A 518 -23.33 -33.51 -24.27
N ASP A 519 -23.56 -34.04 -23.06
CA ASP A 519 -23.35 -35.44 -22.68
C ASP A 519 -21.90 -35.93 -22.83
N VAL A 520 -20.91 -35.07 -22.59
CA VAL A 520 -19.49 -35.43 -22.69
C VAL A 520 -18.99 -36.02 -21.38
N THR A 521 -18.31 -37.16 -21.49
CA THR A 521 -17.55 -37.78 -20.39
C THR A 521 -16.06 -37.62 -20.67
N HIS A 522 -15.31 -37.16 -19.67
CA HIS A 522 -13.85 -37.18 -19.65
C HIS A 522 -13.34 -38.30 -18.75
N THR A 523 -12.48 -39.16 -19.28
CA THR A 523 -11.83 -40.25 -18.54
C THR A 523 -10.32 -40.07 -18.61
N LYS A 524 -9.69 -39.71 -17.48
CA LYS A 524 -8.23 -39.58 -17.40
C LYS A 524 -7.57 -40.94 -17.58
N ALA A 525 -6.65 -41.09 -18.54
CA ALA A 525 -5.91 -42.34 -18.69
C ALA A 525 -5.16 -42.70 -17.39
N LYS A 526 -5.11 -43.99 -17.04
CA LYS A 526 -4.35 -44.49 -15.88
C LYS A 526 -2.90 -44.01 -15.99
N ALA A 527 -2.45 -43.23 -15.01
CA ALA A 527 -1.01 -43.19 -14.71
C ALA A 527 -0.58 -44.62 -14.36
N THR A 528 0.61 -45.02 -14.78
CA THR A 528 1.15 -46.40 -14.74
C THR A 528 1.33 -47.01 -13.34
N ASP A 529 0.69 -46.48 -12.30
CA ASP A 529 0.64 -47.06 -10.96
C ASP A 529 -0.72 -47.74 -10.73
N GLU A 530 -0.69 -49.02 -10.38
CA GLU A 530 -1.83 -49.95 -10.37
C GLU A 530 -2.94 -49.66 -9.33
N ASN A 531 -2.98 -48.51 -8.66
CA ASN A 531 -3.91 -48.26 -7.53
C ASN A 531 -4.59 -46.87 -7.48
N VAL A 532 -4.92 -46.27 -8.63
CA VAL A 532 -5.80 -45.08 -8.65
C VAL A 532 -6.96 -45.30 -9.63
N ASP A 533 -8.18 -45.44 -9.10
CA ASP A 533 -9.41 -45.47 -9.90
C ASP A 533 -9.52 -44.18 -10.73
N GLY A 534 -9.65 -44.34 -12.05
CA GLY A 534 -9.80 -43.22 -12.98
C GLY A 534 -11.09 -42.47 -12.70
N LYS A 535 -10.98 -41.20 -12.28
CA LYS A 535 -12.13 -40.35 -11.97
C LYS A 535 -12.81 -39.91 -13.27
N GLU A 536 -13.97 -40.48 -13.59
CA GLU A 536 -14.83 -39.99 -14.68
C GLU A 536 -15.49 -38.66 -14.29
N THR A 537 -15.49 -37.71 -15.22
CA THR A 537 -16.19 -36.42 -15.06
C THR A 537 -17.16 -36.22 -16.22
N LYS A 538 -18.43 -35.90 -15.92
CA LYS A 538 -19.49 -35.72 -16.91
C LYS A 538 -19.98 -34.28 -16.95
N GLY A 539 -20.28 -33.76 -18.14
CA GLY A 539 -20.78 -32.41 -18.32
C GLY A 539 -20.90 -32.00 -19.79
N ASP A 540 -21.16 -30.72 -20.00
CA ASP A 540 -21.17 -30.11 -21.34
C ASP A 540 -19.75 -29.65 -21.69
N PHE A 541 -19.22 -30.00 -22.86
CA PHE A 541 -17.92 -29.52 -23.28
C PHE A 541 -18.04 -28.18 -24.03
N LEU A 542 -17.24 -27.20 -23.62
CA LEU A 542 -17.18 -25.87 -24.23
C LEU A 542 -15.90 -25.75 -25.08
N PRO A 543 -15.95 -26.03 -26.40
CA PRO A 543 -14.80 -25.89 -27.29
C PRO A 543 -14.36 -24.44 -27.52
N VAL A 544 -15.30 -23.49 -27.53
CA VAL A 544 -15.00 -22.07 -27.78
C VAL A 544 -16.05 -21.17 -27.14
N LEU A 545 -15.59 -20.04 -26.59
CA LEU A 545 -16.44 -18.96 -26.09
C LEU A 545 -15.97 -17.64 -26.69
N PHE A 546 -16.81 -16.94 -27.44
CA PHE A 546 -16.52 -15.60 -27.92
C PHE A 546 -16.99 -14.56 -26.92
N GLU A 547 -16.21 -13.52 -26.66
CA GLU A 547 -16.63 -12.37 -25.85
C GLU A 547 -16.29 -11.06 -26.56
N ASN A 548 -17.06 -10.01 -26.28
CA ASN A 548 -16.90 -8.70 -26.91
C ASN A 548 -16.06 -7.69 -26.11
N MET A 549 -15.34 -8.16 -25.07
CA MET A 549 -14.53 -7.29 -24.21
C MET A 549 -13.24 -7.98 -23.78
N ALA A 550 -12.12 -7.25 -23.80
CA ALA A 550 -10.81 -7.80 -23.48
C ALA A 550 -10.67 -8.22 -22.01
N ASP A 551 -11.24 -7.43 -21.08
CA ASP A 551 -11.15 -7.66 -19.64
C ASP A 551 -11.63 -9.06 -19.23
N PRO A 552 -12.88 -9.49 -19.50
CA PRO A 552 -13.34 -10.83 -19.13
C PRO A 552 -12.62 -11.95 -19.89
N ILE A 553 -12.05 -11.68 -21.07
CA ILE A 553 -11.24 -12.64 -21.83
C ILE A 553 -9.93 -12.92 -21.10
N ILE A 554 -9.17 -11.87 -20.80
CA ILE A 554 -7.85 -11.97 -20.16
C ILE A 554 -8.01 -12.63 -18.80
N THR A 555 -8.94 -12.14 -17.97
CA THR A 555 -9.12 -12.67 -16.62
C THR A 555 -9.76 -14.05 -16.63
N GLY A 556 -10.73 -14.32 -17.51
CA GLY A 556 -11.43 -15.60 -17.53
C GLY A 556 -10.58 -16.77 -18.04
N ARG A 557 -9.65 -16.54 -18.96
CA ARG A 557 -8.69 -17.58 -19.40
C ARG A 557 -7.77 -18.02 -18.25
N GLU A 558 -7.32 -17.06 -17.45
CA GLU A 558 -6.42 -17.31 -16.30
C GLU A 558 -7.17 -17.91 -15.09
N GLU A 559 -8.41 -17.48 -14.82
CA GLU A 559 -9.14 -17.85 -13.59
C GLU A 559 -9.97 -19.13 -13.69
N ILE A 560 -10.67 -19.34 -14.81
CA ILE A 560 -11.64 -20.44 -14.96
C ILE A 560 -11.35 -21.29 -16.19
N HIS A 561 -10.26 -21.02 -16.91
CA HIS A 561 -9.77 -21.87 -17.98
C HIS A 561 -10.75 -22.02 -19.16
N PHE A 562 -11.60 -21.02 -19.39
CA PHE A 562 -12.52 -21.02 -20.53
C PHE A 562 -11.75 -20.68 -21.81
N PRO A 563 -12.03 -21.34 -22.96
CA PRO A 563 -11.38 -21.07 -24.25
C PRO A 563 -11.98 -19.81 -24.89
N LYS A 564 -11.80 -18.68 -24.20
CA LYS A 564 -12.36 -17.39 -24.58
C LYS A 564 -11.63 -16.84 -25.79
N VAL A 565 -12.29 -16.20 -26.74
CA VAL A 565 -11.67 -15.46 -27.86
C VAL A 565 -12.47 -14.20 -28.12
N PHE A 566 -11.82 -13.17 -28.66
CA PHE A 566 -12.52 -11.92 -28.96
C PHE A 566 -13.37 -12.05 -30.23
N ALA A 567 -14.60 -11.53 -30.18
CA ALA A 567 -15.42 -11.25 -31.36
C ALA A 567 -16.29 -10.01 -31.11
N THR A 568 -16.62 -9.27 -32.17
CA THR A 568 -17.74 -8.32 -32.13
C THR A 568 -19.04 -9.12 -32.04
N LEU A 569 -19.92 -8.74 -31.11
CA LEU A 569 -21.21 -9.41 -30.89
C LEU A 569 -22.30 -8.33 -30.92
N ASP A 570 -22.99 -8.23 -32.05
CA ASP A 570 -24.06 -7.25 -32.28
C ASP A 570 -25.41 -7.92 -32.11
N GLU A 571 -26.05 -7.66 -30.97
CA GLU A 571 -27.34 -8.24 -30.58
C GLU A 571 -28.49 -7.27 -30.85
N GLN A 572 -29.56 -7.78 -31.47
CA GLN A 572 -30.82 -7.06 -31.67
C GLN A 572 -31.96 -7.90 -31.10
N THR A 573 -32.64 -7.40 -30.08
CA THR A 573 -33.81 -8.05 -29.48
C THR A 573 -35.06 -7.21 -29.74
N SER A 574 -36.14 -7.85 -30.20
CA SER A 574 -37.47 -7.27 -30.33
C SER A 574 -38.47 -8.06 -29.49
N ALA A 575 -39.75 -7.66 -29.48
CA ALA A 575 -40.79 -8.37 -28.75
C ALA A 575 -41.02 -9.81 -29.26
N SER A 576 -40.70 -10.09 -30.53
CA SER A 576 -40.99 -11.39 -31.18
C SER A 576 -39.79 -12.03 -31.87
N SER A 577 -38.60 -11.42 -31.80
CA SER A 577 -37.40 -11.97 -32.43
C SER A 577 -36.11 -11.55 -31.74
N TYR A 578 -35.06 -12.33 -31.96
CA TYR A 578 -33.70 -12.06 -31.53
C TYR A 578 -32.72 -12.37 -32.65
N LYS A 579 -31.75 -11.48 -32.86
CA LYS A 579 -30.67 -11.67 -33.83
C LYS A 579 -29.33 -11.37 -33.19
N LEU A 580 -28.34 -12.21 -33.46
CA LEU A 580 -26.93 -11.95 -33.20
C LEU A 580 -26.18 -11.95 -34.53
N SER A 581 -25.34 -10.93 -34.75
CA SER A 581 -24.24 -10.95 -35.71
C SER A 581 -22.92 -11.05 -34.93
N ALA A 582 -22.08 -12.04 -35.27
CA ALA A 582 -20.76 -12.22 -34.68
C ALA A 582 -19.67 -12.09 -35.73
N GLY A 583 -18.64 -11.31 -35.40
CA GLY A 583 -17.58 -10.95 -36.35
C GLY A 583 -16.22 -10.65 -35.71
N TRP A 584 -15.27 -10.26 -36.55
CA TRP A 584 -13.95 -9.80 -36.15
C TRP A 584 -13.48 -8.70 -37.12
N GLU A 585 -13.09 -7.53 -36.59
CA GLU A 585 -12.62 -6.38 -37.41
C GLU A 585 -13.59 -6.03 -38.57
N GLY A 586 -14.89 -6.07 -38.30
CA GLY A 586 -15.95 -5.77 -39.27
C GLY A 586 -16.28 -6.90 -40.27
N GLN A 587 -15.58 -8.03 -40.20
CA GLN A 587 -15.91 -9.24 -40.98
C GLN A 587 -16.83 -10.16 -40.17
N GLU A 588 -18.03 -10.41 -40.68
CA GLU A 588 -19.00 -11.31 -40.05
C GLU A 588 -18.67 -12.77 -40.35
N PHE A 589 -18.70 -13.63 -39.32
CA PHE A 589 -18.54 -15.07 -39.49
C PHE A 589 -19.77 -15.89 -39.12
N CYS A 590 -20.71 -15.33 -38.34
CA CYS A 590 -21.89 -16.04 -37.84
C CYS A 590 -23.09 -15.10 -37.66
N GLN A 591 -24.29 -15.56 -38.06
CA GLN A 591 -25.58 -14.97 -37.73
C GLN A 591 -26.48 -16.00 -37.07
N LEU A 592 -27.01 -15.69 -35.89
CA LEU A 592 -28.04 -16.49 -35.21
C LEU A 592 -29.36 -15.68 -35.22
N SER A 593 -30.47 -16.33 -35.55
CA SER A 593 -31.80 -15.71 -35.53
C SER A 593 -32.81 -16.63 -34.83
N LEU A 594 -33.60 -16.04 -33.93
CA LEU A 594 -34.75 -16.64 -33.27
C LEU A 594 -35.97 -15.80 -33.62
N ASP A 595 -37.02 -16.42 -34.15
CA ASP A 595 -38.23 -15.72 -34.60
C ASP A 595 -39.49 -16.36 -33.99
N GLY A 596 -40.54 -15.56 -33.81
CA GLY A 596 -41.79 -15.99 -33.18
C GLY A 596 -41.66 -16.23 -31.67
N LEU A 597 -40.88 -15.39 -30.98
CA LEU A 597 -40.71 -15.48 -29.53
C LEU A 597 -42.03 -15.22 -28.80
N ALA A 598 -42.45 -16.19 -27.97
CA ALA A 598 -43.60 -16.08 -27.11
C ALA A 598 -43.25 -16.52 -25.68
N GLU A 599 -43.75 -15.81 -24.68
CA GLU A 599 -43.50 -16.13 -23.27
C GLU A 599 -44.05 -17.52 -22.91
N SER A 600 -43.29 -18.30 -22.15
CA SER A 600 -43.63 -19.69 -21.81
C SER A 600 -43.20 -20.04 -20.39
N ALA A 601 -44.13 -20.55 -19.58
CA ALA A 601 -43.86 -21.03 -18.23
C ALA A 601 -43.16 -22.42 -18.20
N ASP A 602 -43.25 -23.18 -19.29
CA ASP A 602 -42.75 -24.58 -19.40
C ASP A 602 -41.33 -24.68 -19.99
N GLY A 603 -40.61 -23.57 -20.15
CA GLY A 603 -39.26 -23.58 -20.70
C GLY A 603 -38.27 -24.29 -19.78
N GLN A 604 -37.63 -25.37 -20.22
CA GLN A 604 -36.46 -25.94 -19.53
C GLN A 604 -35.32 -24.93 -19.54
N SER A 605 -34.70 -24.73 -18.38
CA SER A 605 -33.47 -23.93 -18.26
C SER A 605 -32.32 -24.65 -18.99
N VAL A 606 -31.53 -23.88 -19.71
CA VAL A 606 -30.48 -24.37 -20.62
C VAL A 606 -29.12 -24.17 -19.98
N LEU A 607 -28.20 -25.12 -20.16
CA LEU A 607 -26.85 -25.15 -19.55
C LEU A 607 -26.83 -25.36 -18.02
N GLN A 608 -27.63 -26.30 -17.52
CA GLN A 608 -27.66 -26.66 -16.08
C GLN A 608 -26.61 -27.71 -15.67
N THR A 609 -25.90 -28.28 -16.64
CA THR A 609 -24.84 -29.26 -16.42
C THR A 609 -23.49 -28.57 -16.20
N PRO A 610 -22.57 -29.17 -15.42
CA PRO A 610 -21.22 -28.66 -15.27
C PRO A 610 -20.54 -28.51 -16.65
N VAL A 611 -19.77 -27.44 -16.82
CA VAL A 611 -19.05 -27.17 -18.08
C VAL A 611 -17.64 -27.72 -17.98
N LEU A 612 -17.26 -28.57 -18.93
CA LEU A 612 -15.93 -29.12 -19.11
C LEU A 612 -15.10 -28.22 -20.02
N THR A 613 -13.90 -27.85 -19.56
CA THR A 613 -12.91 -27.10 -20.34
C THR A 613 -11.52 -27.70 -20.22
N CYS A 614 -10.64 -27.38 -21.17
CA CYS A 614 -9.28 -27.91 -21.23
C CYS A 614 -8.24 -26.81 -21.34
N THR A 615 -7.10 -27.01 -20.69
CA THR A 615 -5.90 -26.19 -20.90
C THR A 615 -4.67 -27.05 -21.11
N SER A 616 -3.76 -26.56 -21.94
CA SER A 616 -2.41 -27.09 -22.07
C SER A 616 -1.45 -26.33 -21.17
N SER A 617 -0.66 -27.04 -20.37
CA SER A 617 0.57 -26.50 -19.78
C SER A 617 1.74 -26.74 -20.74
N LEU A 618 2.61 -25.75 -20.87
CA LEU A 618 3.92 -25.93 -21.52
C LEU A 618 4.93 -26.25 -20.42
N SER A 619 5.81 -27.24 -20.65
CA SER A 619 6.99 -27.40 -19.81
C SER A 619 8.08 -26.42 -20.25
N ASN A 620 8.88 -25.98 -19.28
CA ASN A 620 9.90 -24.95 -19.50
C ASN A 620 11.09 -25.44 -20.33
N ASP A 621 11.19 -26.75 -20.61
CA ASP A 621 12.45 -27.35 -21.03
C ASP A 621 12.64 -27.54 -22.53
N GLU A 622 11.62 -27.38 -23.38
CA GLU A 622 11.85 -27.31 -24.84
C GLU A 622 10.65 -26.68 -25.55
N LYS A 623 10.92 -25.83 -26.56
CA LYS A 623 9.87 -25.22 -27.38
C LYS A 623 9.05 -26.32 -28.09
N GLY A 624 7.89 -26.66 -27.54
CA GLY A 624 6.81 -27.29 -28.31
C GLY A 624 6.37 -28.70 -27.90
N THR A 625 6.84 -29.27 -26.80
CA THR A 625 6.22 -30.48 -26.23
C THR A 625 5.06 -30.05 -25.33
N VAL A 626 3.82 -30.24 -25.80
CA VAL A 626 2.61 -30.07 -24.96
C VAL A 626 2.59 -31.22 -23.97
N GLU A 627 3.08 -30.97 -22.76
CA GLU A 627 2.99 -31.90 -21.65
C GLU A 627 1.67 -31.69 -20.90
N THR A 628 0.76 -32.64 -21.12
CA THR A 628 -0.52 -32.84 -20.40
C THR A 628 -1.64 -31.82 -20.69
N LEU A 629 -2.76 -32.36 -21.20
CA LEU A 629 -4.07 -31.69 -21.20
C LEU A 629 -4.71 -31.85 -19.82
N SER A 630 -5.07 -30.73 -19.19
CA SER A 630 -5.80 -30.73 -17.93
C SER A 630 -7.27 -30.39 -18.18
N CYS A 631 -8.18 -31.23 -17.67
CA CYS A 631 -9.62 -31.02 -17.73
C CYS A 631 -10.12 -30.36 -16.44
N PHE A 632 -10.94 -29.33 -16.58
CA PHE A 632 -11.58 -28.61 -15.48
C PHE A 632 -13.10 -28.71 -15.62
N SER A 633 -13.79 -28.81 -14.49
CA SER A 633 -15.24 -28.77 -14.42
C SER A 633 -15.65 -27.52 -13.66
N SER A 634 -16.36 -26.61 -14.33
CA SER A 634 -16.96 -25.44 -13.71
C SER A 634 -18.44 -25.71 -13.43
N PRO A 635 -18.98 -25.27 -12.27
CA PRO A 635 -20.41 -25.39 -12.00
C PRO A 635 -21.22 -24.64 -13.05
N ALA A 636 -22.43 -25.15 -13.33
CA ALA A 636 -23.40 -24.46 -14.16
C ALA A 636 -23.73 -23.07 -13.59
N LEU A 637 -24.16 -22.15 -14.45
CA LEU A 637 -24.71 -20.88 -13.98
C LEU A 637 -25.99 -21.18 -13.18
N PRO A 638 -26.12 -20.69 -11.93
CA PRO A 638 -27.31 -20.94 -11.13
C PRO A 638 -28.54 -20.29 -11.77
N SER A 639 -29.64 -21.05 -11.88
CA SER A 639 -30.95 -20.47 -12.20
C SER A 639 -31.43 -19.62 -11.01
N GLN A 640 -31.85 -18.39 -11.27
CA GLN A 640 -32.42 -17.50 -10.26
C GLN A 640 -33.94 -17.67 -10.17
N GLU A 641 -34.51 -17.45 -8.97
CA GLU A 641 -35.96 -17.28 -8.81
C GLU A 641 -36.42 -16.01 -9.54
N GLY A 642 -37.53 -16.05 -10.27
CA GLY A 642 -38.08 -14.90 -11.02
C GLY A 642 -37.64 -14.79 -12.49
N GLU A 643 -37.11 -15.84 -13.10
CA GLU A 643 -36.74 -15.79 -14.52
C GLU A 643 -37.94 -15.78 -15.46
N LYS A 644 -37.91 -14.89 -16.45
CA LYS A 644 -38.83 -14.94 -17.60
C LYS A 644 -38.22 -15.74 -18.74
N ARG A 645 -39.08 -16.48 -19.44
CA ARG A 645 -38.67 -17.38 -20.52
C ARG A 645 -39.55 -17.17 -21.74
N TRP A 646 -38.91 -17.14 -22.91
CA TRP A 646 -39.55 -17.07 -24.21
C TRP A 646 -39.11 -18.25 -25.06
N LYS A 647 -40.06 -18.89 -25.74
CA LYS A 647 -39.79 -19.96 -26.70
C LYS A 647 -39.90 -19.40 -28.11
N ALA A 648 -38.94 -19.75 -28.97
CA ALA A 648 -38.96 -19.37 -30.38
C ALA A 648 -39.77 -20.39 -31.19
N GLU A 649 -40.52 -19.91 -32.19
CA GLU A 649 -41.20 -20.78 -33.17
C GLU A 649 -40.20 -21.34 -34.17
N THR A 650 -39.26 -20.50 -34.63
CA THR A 650 -38.20 -20.91 -35.55
C THR A 650 -36.86 -20.36 -35.09
N ALA A 651 -35.80 -21.12 -35.36
CA ALA A 651 -34.43 -20.73 -35.07
C ALA A 651 -33.51 -21.16 -36.21
N SER A 652 -32.54 -20.31 -36.54
CA SER A 652 -31.53 -20.62 -37.57
C SER A 652 -30.18 -20.02 -37.22
N ILE A 653 -29.12 -20.68 -37.67
CA ILE A 653 -27.76 -20.16 -37.63
C ILE A 653 -27.14 -20.26 -39.02
N LYS A 654 -26.44 -19.22 -39.44
CA LYS A 654 -25.71 -19.15 -40.71
C LYS A 654 -24.28 -18.75 -40.43
N PHE A 655 -23.35 -19.35 -41.15
CA PHE A 655 -21.94 -18.98 -41.10
C PHE A 655 -21.49 -18.40 -42.43
N THR A 656 -20.37 -17.69 -42.44
CA THR A 656 -19.75 -17.15 -43.66
C THR A 656 -19.47 -18.25 -44.70
N ASP A 657 -19.59 -17.90 -45.98
CA ASP A 657 -19.30 -18.78 -47.12
C ASP A 657 -17.83 -18.69 -47.58
N LEU A 658 -17.00 -17.87 -46.93
CA LEU A 658 -15.58 -17.72 -47.29
C LEU A 658 -14.80 -19.03 -47.12
N GLU A 659 -13.90 -19.35 -48.06
CA GLU A 659 -13.12 -20.59 -48.06
C GLU A 659 -11.63 -20.38 -48.30
N GLY A 660 -10.83 -21.41 -47.96
CA GLY A 660 -9.39 -21.45 -48.20
C GLY A 660 -8.67 -20.19 -47.73
N LYS A 661 -7.90 -19.59 -48.63
CA LYS A 661 -7.10 -18.39 -48.35
C LYS A 661 -7.95 -17.15 -48.07
N GLU A 662 -9.18 -17.08 -48.55
CA GLU A 662 -10.06 -15.93 -48.28
C GLU A 662 -10.52 -15.94 -46.83
N LEU A 663 -10.87 -17.11 -46.31
CA LEU A 663 -11.19 -17.29 -44.89
C LEU A 663 -9.99 -16.94 -44.00
N GLU A 664 -8.80 -17.42 -44.35
CA GLU A 664 -7.55 -17.13 -43.60
C GLU A 664 -7.21 -15.63 -43.62
N ARG A 665 -7.49 -14.93 -44.72
CA ARG A 665 -7.29 -13.46 -44.81
C ARG A 665 -8.31 -12.69 -43.99
N ALA A 666 -9.57 -13.11 -43.98
CA ALA A 666 -10.63 -12.45 -43.22
C ALA A 666 -10.46 -12.69 -41.71
N PHE A 667 -9.96 -13.87 -41.32
CA PHE A 667 -9.89 -14.31 -39.92
C PHE A 667 -8.51 -14.90 -39.57
N PRO A 668 -7.41 -14.14 -39.67
CA PRO A 668 -6.04 -14.68 -39.56
C PRO A 668 -5.75 -15.41 -38.24
N THR A 669 -6.38 -15.00 -37.14
CA THR A 669 -6.21 -15.61 -35.82
C THR A 669 -7.37 -16.51 -35.40
N LEU A 670 -8.43 -16.60 -36.23
CA LEU A 670 -9.67 -17.34 -35.93
C LEU A 670 -10.07 -18.34 -37.03
N ALA A 671 -9.32 -18.44 -38.14
CA ALA A 671 -9.72 -19.22 -39.31
C ALA A 671 -10.00 -20.70 -38.98
N ASN A 672 -9.20 -21.31 -38.10
CA ASN A 672 -9.40 -22.68 -37.61
C ASN A 672 -10.73 -22.82 -36.84
N ILE A 673 -11.04 -21.85 -35.97
CA ILE A 673 -12.26 -21.82 -35.17
C ILE A 673 -13.48 -21.63 -36.08
N VAL A 674 -13.44 -20.62 -36.96
CA VAL A 674 -14.54 -20.34 -37.90
C VAL A 674 -14.77 -21.52 -38.83
N LYS A 675 -13.70 -22.15 -39.34
CA LYS A 675 -13.78 -23.38 -40.15
C LYS A 675 -14.42 -24.55 -39.37
N GLY A 676 -14.08 -24.71 -38.08
CA GLY A 676 -14.66 -25.74 -37.21
C GLY A 676 -16.15 -25.52 -36.94
N LEU A 677 -16.58 -24.27 -36.73
CA LEU A 677 -18.00 -23.95 -36.53
C LEU A 677 -18.83 -24.18 -37.80
N ARG A 678 -18.30 -23.80 -38.96
CA ARG A 678 -18.95 -23.97 -40.28
C ARG A 678 -19.27 -25.42 -40.62
N GLY A 679 -18.48 -26.38 -40.16
CA GLY A 679 -18.74 -27.79 -40.45
C GLY A 679 -19.86 -28.41 -39.61
N ILE A 680 -20.39 -27.70 -38.61
CA ILE A 680 -21.51 -28.17 -37.79
C ILE A 680 -22.81 -28.10 -38.60
N LYS A 681 -23.35 -29.26 -38.99
CA LYS A 681 -24.64 -29.34 -39.69
C LYS A 681 -25.78 -29.43 -38.69
N VAL A 682 -26.61 -28.38 -38.62
CA VAL A 682 -27.89 -28.42 -37.88
C VAL A 682 -28.86 -29.32 -38.64
N VAL A 683 -29.23 -30.46 -38.07
CA VAL A 683 -30.17 -31.42 -38.69
C VAL A 683 -31.59 -31.16 -38.25
N GLU A 684 -31.78 -30.83 -36.97
CA GLU A 684 -33.08 -30.57 -36.36
C GLU A 684 -32.87 -29.63 -35.16
N VAL A 685 -33.67 -28.57 -35.08
CA VAL A 685 -33.70 -27.70 -33.89
C VAL A 685 -34.61 -28.37 -32.86
N LEU A 686 -34.07 -28.64 -31.68
CA LEU A 686 -34.76 -29.35 -30.61
C LEU A 686 -35.42 -28.38 -29.63
N ASN A 687 -34.73 -27.27 -29.31
CA ASN A 687 -35.24 -26.22 -28.41
C ASN A 687 -34.55 -24.89 -28.73
N ALA A 688 -35.26 -23.78 -28.65
CA ALA A 688 -34.68 -22.45 -28.84
C ALA A 688 -35.52 -21.38 -28.14
N GLY A 689 -34.87 -20.35 -27.62
CA GLY A 689 -35.56 -19.35 -26.81
C GLY A 689 -34.64 -18.34 -26.13
N ILE A 690 -35.24 -17.55 -25.23
CA ILE A 690 -34.56 -16.57 -24.38
C ILE A 690 -34.94 -16.84 -22.92
N GLN A 691 -33.96 -16.74 -22.02
CA GLN A 691 -34.14 -16.73 -20.58
C GLN A 691 -33.52 -15.44 -20.03
N ALA A 692 -34.27 -14.64 -19.26
CA ALA A 692 -33.76 -13.39 -18.69
C ALA A 692 -34.15 -13.22 -17.22
N SER A 693 -33.28 -12.55 -16.46
CA SER A 693 -33.61 -12.05 -15.11
C SER A 693 -34.71 -11.00 -15.18
N ASP A 694 -35.53 -10.94 -14.12
CA ASP A 694 -36.64 -9.98 -13.97
C ASP A 694 -36.24 -8.50 -14.06
#